data_AF-A0A9W8TMI6-F1
#
_entry.id   AF-A0A9W8TMI6-F1
#
_cell.length_a   1.000
_cell.length_b   1.000
_cell.length_c   1.000
_cell.angle_alpha   90.00
_cell.angle_beta   90.00
_cell.angle_gamma   90.00
#
_symmetry.space_group_name_H-M   'P 1'
#
loop_
_entity.id
_entity.type
_entity.pdbx_description
1 polymer ?
#
loop_
_entity_poly.entity_id
_entity_poly.type
_entity_poly.pdbx_seq_one_letter_code
_entity_poly.pdbx_strand_id
1 'polypeptide(L)'
;MSRESTKSEPGGFQSTAPSRNLVEHITWSAGAALVFGAIVCYSATKQSELPSELLCWVLLPVVFAIAKRRREAHGSVESLLPLVKSISQSSETQTPSSISLWMIAASIVICSVFRAERGIIILLPALAPLLAISYRYTRPGSHPSTGCHISFSSLLRHDILGTALTAVLGIAALSGWDPTTYAISAAPVVALFIAYTLLAPQSTRNSQWLESVDIEDAVSSLALRVAALLVAALVGESYLFGLPNINAVETLALGLIKALMWYFTSQLARNTSWLVAAVAGTFSLLATRDPFMQPTDTRALIVALASLLSLVQVLYLLPKQAKARLTLLGLAAIPLVPYLSNLAALQLAQSSALKHAEKHPVEVLTREANANFDNLLRNQSSTYAAAHAEYQRRYGFEPPDGFEQWYKFAKENESPIIDEFDIISEGITPFLRMSGQEFLDIMSVAYDEPDHELWSCVMSGQPAKTECSHHGRENDRNNAHFFDRVTEKIPVVLKLRLLLNHLDEPTVMIPPLSAQSIRPVITNRGGERAWEVLTEFCSLRKNESKSEVASTIETYGLPFVTDRKAAMDLCQHPEYSDTHGLLAAPESLRLTEGLVPVLSNGAPSTMGDILYPSTAYVEEDRFAYHAERDIDWDKKQNNLYWAGSTTGGHARPGNWNGLQRQRFVELAQNLKHRTFSYLREKSGGAAAVLHEQAVDKRESPLSFATGVRPRWKRDQWAVLQPRRIEVAATEADNHPRVARRAALAVGALYTGQPAHGGAARVGVLPDIDGERTEARERNCRAGPSVVHSSLSRD
;
A
#
# COMPACT_ATOMS: atom_id res chain seq x y z
N MET A 1 32.02 24.21 -97.69
CA MET A 1 30.99 24.95 -96.93
C MET A 1 30.28 23.98 -96.02
N SER A 2 30.51 24.16 -94.74
CA SER A 2 30.19 23.26 -93.63
C SER A 2 28.72 23.30 -93.22
N ARG A 3 28.20 22.18 -92.74
CA ARG A 3 27.19 22.13 -91.67
C ARG A 3 27.33 20.80 -90.92
N GLU A 4 28.15 20.85 -89.87
CA GLU A 4 28.24 19.82 -88.84
C GLU A 4 27.00 19.85 -87.94
N SER A 5 26.50 18.66 -87.64
CA SER A 5 25.46 18.39 -86.65
C SER A 5 26.16 18.00 -85.34
N THR A 6 26.14 18.88 -84.35
CA THR A 6 26.67 18.64 -83.01
C THR A 6 25.63 17.96 -82.12
N LYS A 7 25.97 16.74 -81.68
CA LYS A 7 25.37 16.05 -80.52
C LYS A 7 25.63 16.86 -79.24
N SER A 8 24.59 17.07 -78.44
CA SER A 8 24.71 17.55 -77.05
C SER A 8 24.40 16.40 -76.08
N GLU A 9 25.36 16.13 -75.20
CA GLU A 9 25.21 15.23 -74.04
C GLU A 9 24.28 15.86 -72.98
N PRO A 10 23.45 15.06 -72.27
CA PRO A 10 22.75 15.54 -71.09
C PRO A 10 23.68 15.52 -69.87
N GLY A 11 23.90 16.69 -69.27
CA GLY A 11 24.65 16.88 -68.03
C GLY A 11 24.10 16.04 -66.88
N GLY A 12 24.98 15.28 -66.25
CA GLY A 12 24.68 14.46 -65.07
C GLY A 12 24.27 15.32 -63.87
N PHE A 13 23.09 15.04 -63.34
CA PHE A 13 22.67 15.46 -62.01
C PHE A 13 23.55 14.73 -60.97
N GLN A 14 24.49 15.42 -60.34
CA GLN A 14 25.18 14.91 -59.16
C GLN A 14 24.15 14.76 -58.02
N SER A 15 23.69 13.53 -57.81
CA SER A 15 23.01 13.12 -56.58
C SER A 15 24.03 13.17 -55.44
N THR A 16 23.92 14.18 -54.57
CA THR A 16 24.67 14.26 -53.32
C THR A 16 24.18 13.15 -52.40
N ALA A 17 24.96 12.07 -52.29
CA ALA A 17 24.75 11.04 -51.27
C ALA A 17 24.84 11.69 -49.87
N PRO A 18 23.90 11.43 -48.94
CA PRO A 18 23.98 11.96 -47.58
C PRO A 18 25.27 11.49 -46.90
N SER A 19 25.96 12.40 -46.22
CA SER A 19 27.27 12.16 -45.62
C SER A 19 27.24 10.98 -44.62
N ARG A 20 28.29 10.14 -44.65
CA ARG A 20 28.42 8.93 -43.81
C ARG A 20 28.22 9.18 -42.30
N ASN A 21 28.51 10.39 -41.82
CA ASN A 21 28.41 10.76 -40.40
C ASN A 21 26.95 10.98 -39.93
N LEU A 22 26.05 11.48 -40.79
CA LEU A 22 24.65 11.77 -40.42
C LEU A 22 23.87 10.50 -40.05
N VAL A 23 24.22 9.39 -40.69
CA VAL A 23 23.53 8.11 -40.60
C VAL A 23 23.85 7.36 -39.30
N GLU A 24 25.05 7.52 -38.75
CA GLU A 24 25.50 6.90 -37.50
C GLU A 24 24.89 7.59 -36.27
N HIS A 25 24.70 8.91 -36.34
CA HIS A 25 24.08 9.70 -35.28
C HIS A 25 22.61 9.33 -35.00
N ILE A 26 21.85 8.88 -36.01
CA ILE A 26 20.42 8.56 -35.85
C ILE A 26 20.23 7.29 -35.00
N THR A 27 21.00 6.22 -35.27
CA THR A 27 20.92 4.98 -34.49
C THR A 27 21.33 5.20 -33.04
N TRP A 28 22.37 6.02 -32.81
CA TRP A 28 22.82 6.41 -31.47
C TRP A 28 21.75 7.21 -30.71
N SER A 29 21.16 8.23 -31.33
CA SER A 29 20.08 9.02 -30.72
C SER A 29 18.86 8.16 -30.40
N ALA A 30 18.50 7.19 -31.27
CA ALA A 30 17.42 6.25 -31.01
C ALA A 30 17.70 5.36 -29.79
N GLY A 31 18.90 4.78 -29.71
CA GLY A 31 19.30 3.95 -28.57
C GLY A 31 19.31 4.73 -27.25
N ALA A 32 19.89 5.93 -27.26
CA ALA A 32 19.93 6.80 -26.08
C ALA A 32 18.51 7.22 -25.63
N ALA A 33 17.61 7.56 -26.56
CA ALA A 33 16.23 7.92 -26.22
C ALA A 33 15.47 6.76 -25.56
N LEU A 34 15.64 5.53 -26.05
CA LEU A 34 15.02 4.33 -25.48
C LEU A 34 15.60 3.99 -24.11
N VAL A 35 16.92 4.05 -23.95
CA VAL A 35 17.59 3.74 -22.67
C VAL A 35 17.24 4.76 -21.59
N PHE A 36 17.42 6.06 -21.87
CA PHE A 36 17.07 7.08 -20.90
C PHE A 36 15.55 7.10 -20.63
N GLY A 37 14.72 6.85 -21.64
CA GLY A 37 13.27 6.70 -21.44
C GLY A 37 12.91 5.54 -20.51
N ALA A 38 13.56 4.37 -20.66
CA ALA A 38 13.39 3.23 -19.78
C ALA A 38 13.88 3.54 -18.35
N ILE A 39 15.03 4.20 -18.19
CA ILE A 39 15.52 4.60 -16.87
C ILE A 39 14.54 5.57 -16.19
N VAL A 40 13.99 6.55 -16.92
CA VAL A 40 12.95 7.44 -16.37
C VAL A 40 11.71 6.65 -15.95
N CYS A 41 11.22 5.73 -16.78
CA CYS A 41 10.02 4.95 -16.44
C CYS A 41 10.24 3.97 -15.28
N TYR A 42 11.46 3.49 -15.08
CA TYR A 42 11.84 2.60 -13.98
C TYR A 42 12.05 3.35 -12.66
N SER A 43 12.69 4.53 -12.72
CA SER A 43 13.06 5.32 -11.53
C SER A 43 12.04 6.39 -11.13
N ALA A 44 11.00 6.65 -11.94
CA ALA A 44 10.01 7.67 -11.63
C ALA A 44 9.13 7.28 -10.43
N THR A 45 9.25 8.07 -9.36
CA THR A 45 8.36 8.00 -8.20
C THR A 45 7.32 9.13 -8.27
N LYS A 46 6.11 8.90 -7.75
CA LYS A 46 5.04 9.93 -7.77
C LYS A 46 5.49 11.22 -7.07
N GLN A 47 6.33 11.14 -6.04
CA GLN A 47 6.81 12.28 -5.25
C GLN A 47 7.91 13.09 -5.97
N SER A 48 8.80 12.43 -6.71
CA SER A 48 9.90 13.11 -7.41
C SER A 48 9.52 13.62 -8.81
N GLU A 49 8.32 13.29 -9.33
CA GLU A 49 7.95 13.59 -10.71
C GLU A 49 7.97 15.09 -11.04
N LEU A 50 7.26 15.94 -10.28
CA LEU A 50 7.20 17.39 -10.55
C LEU A 50 8.54 18.11 -10.26
N PRO A 51 9.24 17.86 -9.13
CA PRO A 51 10.54 18.47 -8.88
C PRO A 51 11.61 18.08 -9.92
N SER A 52 11.65 16.79 -10.31
CA SER A 52 12.60 16.32 -11.33
C SER A 52 12.26 16.84 -12.73
N GLU A 53 10.97 17.02 -13.04
CA GLU A 53 10.55 17.64 -14.30
C GLU A 53 10.93 19.12 -14.35
N LEU A 54 10.74 19.87 -13.26
CA LEU A 54 11.18 21.26 -13.17
C LEU A 54 12.68 21.37 -13.42
N LEU A 55 13.47 20.53 -12.75
CA LEU A 55 14.92 20.50 -12.94
C LEU A 55 15.31 20.11 -14.38
N CYS A 56 14.62 19.14 -14.97
CA CYS A 56 14.82 18.76 -16.36
C CYS A 56 14.69 19.96 -17.30
N TRP A 57 13.60 20.73 -17.20
CA TRP A 57 13.39 21.88 -18.08
C TRP A 57 14.34 23.05 -17.79
N VAL A 58 14.85 23.19 -16.57
CA VAL A 58 15.93 24.14 -16.25
C VAL A 58 17.27 23.72 -16.88
N LEU A 59 17.58 22.42 -16.87
CA LEU A 59 18.83 21.88 -17.42
C LEU A 59 18.81 21.74 -18.94
N LEU A 60 17.64 21.55 -19.55
CA LEU A 60 17.50 21.23 -20.97
C LEU A 60 18.17 22.27 -21.90
N PRO A 61 18.01 23.60 -21.72
CA PRO A 61 18.73 24.59 -22.55
C PRO A 61 20.25 24.47 -22.44
N VAL A 62 20.77 24.11 -21.25
CA VAL A 62 22.21 23.91 -21.03
C VAL A 62 22.70 22.69 -21.81
N VAL A 63 21.95 21.59 -21.79
CA VAL A 63 22.25 20.37 -22.57
C VAL A 63 22.31 20.69 -24.07
N PHE A 64 21.32 21.43 -24.59
CA PHE A 64 21.31 21.85 -26.00
C PHE A 64 22.48 22.79 -26.34
N ALA A 65 22.82 23.73 -25.45
CA ALA A 65 23.95 24.66 -25.65
C ALA A 65 25.31 23.93 -25.67
N ILE A 66 25.53 22.98 -24.76
CA ILE A 66 26.75 22.16 -24.73
C ILE A 66 26.86 21.32 -26.00
N ALA A 67 25.76 20.70 -26.43
CA ALA A 67 25.72 19.89 -27.64
C ALA A 67 26.01 20.72 -28.90
N LYS A 68 25.44 21.92 -29.00
CA LYS A 68 25.68 22.87 -30.11
C LYS A 68 27.15 23.29 -30.18
N ARG A 69 27.75 23.69 -29.06
CA ARG A 69 29.18 24.04 -28.98
C ARG A 69 30.10 22.88 -29.37
N ARG A 70 29.76 21.65 -28.96
CA ARG A 70 30.55 20.46 -29.32
C ARG A 70 30.48 20.15 -30.82
N ARG A 71 29.32 20.38 -31.44
CA ARG A 71 29.12 20.23 -32.90
C ARG A 71 29.95 21.28 -33.66
N GLU A 72 29.99 22.52 -33.18
CA GLU A 72 30.81 23.60 -33.74
C GLU A 72 32.32 23.37 -33.53
N ALA A 73 32.74 22.82 -32.39
CA ALA A 73 34.15 22.52 -32.09
C ALA A 73 34.70 21.31 -32.88
N HIS A 74 33.86 20.32 -33.22
CA HIS A 74 34.27 19.17 -34.05
C HIS A 74 34.34 19.50 -35.55
N GLY A 75 33.82 20.65 -35.97
CA GLY A 75 33.94 21.15 -37.34
C GLY A 75 35.04 22.22 -37.44
N SER A 76 36.32 21.83 -37.38
CA SER A 76 37.40 22.80 -37.60
C SER A 76 37.79 22.87 -39.08
N VAL A 77 37.66 24.08 -39.65
CA VAL A 77 38.56 24.67 -40.66
C VAL A 77 38.71 23.92 -41.99
N GLU A 78 37.87 24.25 -42.98
CA GLU A 78 38.36 24.46 -44.37
C GLU A 78 37.30 25.18 -45.24
N SER A 79 37.67 26.40 -45.68
CA SER A 79 37.04 27.22 -46.73
C SER A 79 35.56 27.59 -46.59
N LEU A 80 35.29 28.88 -46.30
CA LEU A 80 34.21 29.74 -46.88
C LEU A 80 33.99 31.02 -46.04
N LEU A 81 35.08 31.60 -45.51
CA LEU A 81 35.04 32.83 -44.72
C LEU A 81 34.70 34.13 -45.50
N PRO A 82 34.61 34.19 -46.86
CA PRO A 82 34.07 35.37 -47.53
C PRO A 82 32.68 35.20 -48.17
N LEU A 83 32.08 34.00 -48.24
CA LEU A 83 30.76 33.81 -48.87
C LEU A 83 29.58 33.88 -47.87
N VAL A 84 29.85 33.64 -46.58
CA VAL A 84 28.81 33.66 -45.53
C VAL A 84 28.39 35.10 -45.16
N LYS A 85 29.25 36.09 -45.44
CA LYS A 85 28.94 37.51 -45.16
C LYS A 85 27.98 38.15 -46.17
N SER A 86 27.77 37.55 -47.35
CA SER A 86 26.80 38.03 -48.34
C SER A 86 25.44 37.32 -48.28
N ILE A 87 25.32 36.21 -47.53
CA ILE A 87 24.05 35.50 -47.33
C ILE A 87 23.34 35.95 -46.04
N SER A 88 24.03 36.64 -45.13
CA SER A 88 23.49 37.20 -43.89
C SER A 88 22.54 38.41 -44.06
N GLN A 89 22.05 38.68 -45.27
CA GLN A 89 21.06 39.73 -45.55
C GLN A 89 19.70 39.22 -46.07
N SER A 90 19.43 37.90 -46.03
CA SER A 90 18.08 37.39 -46.36
C SER A 90 17.71 36.10 -45.63
N SER A 91 17.54 36.18 -44.32
CA SER A 91 16.66 35.26 -43.60
C SER A 91 16.03 36.01 -42.44
N GLU A 92 14.82 36.50 -42.65
CA GLU A 92 13.90 36.81 -41.57
C GLU A 92 13.78 35.57 -40.69
N THR A 93 14.45 35.55 -39.54
CA THR A 93 14.19 34.57 -38.50
C THR A 93 12.80 34.85 -37.93
N GLN A 94 11.78 34.17 -38.47
CA GLN A 94 10.42 34.22 -37.93
C GLN A 94 10.47 33.78 -36.46
N THR A 95 10.13 34.69 -35.56
CA THR A 95 9.99 34.40 -34.13
C THR A 95 8.80 33.45 -33.93
N PRO A 96 8.96 32.31 -33.22
CA PRO A 96 7.88 31.34 -33.04
C PRO A 96 6.66 31.98 -32.37
N SER A 97 5.46 31.71 -32.89
CA SER A 97 4.20 32.21 -32.31
C SER A 97 4.07 31.89 -30.81
N SER A 98 3.87 32.93 -29.99
CA SER A 98 3.80 32.83 -28.52
C SER A 98 2.66 31.93 -28.01
N ILE A 99 1.58 31.80 -28.78
CA ILE A 99 0.42 30.93 -28.46
C ILE A 99 0.83 29.46 -28.56
N SER A 100 1.53 29.07 -29.63
CA SER A 100 2.00 27.68 -29.83
C SER A 100 2.96 27.25 -28.72
N LEU A 101 3.84 28.15 -28.26
CA LEU A 101 4.74 27.90 -27.14
C LEU A 101 4.01 27.67 -25.80
N TRP A 102 2.96 28.44 -25.51
CA TRP A 102 2.13 28.22 -24.32
C TRP A 102 1.32 26.91 -24.39
N MET A 103 0.81 26.56 -25.57
CA MET A 103 0.08 25.30 -25.78
C MET A 103 0.98 24.07 -25.56
N ILE A 104 2.21 24.09 -26.07
CA ILE A 104 3.21 23.03 -25.83
C ILE A 104 3.55 22.98 -24.33
N ALA A 105 3.81 24.14 -23.70
CA ALA A 105 4.15 24.19 -22.28
C ALA A 105 3.02 23.64 -21.38
N ALA A 106 1.78 24.06 -21.61
CA ALA A 106 0.61 23.57 -20.88
C ALA A 106 0.43 22.05 -21.08
N SER A 107 0.64 21.56 -22.30
CA SER A 107 0.52 20.12 -22.61
C SER A 107 1.53 19.26 -21.85
N ILE A 108 2.78 19.72 -21.75
CA ILE A 108 3.83 19.05 -20.98
C ILE A 108 3.47 19.04 -19.50
N VAL A 109 3.06 20.18 -18.94
CA VAL A 109 2.68 20.27 -17.51
C VAL A 109 1.47 19.40 -17.18
N ILE A 110 0.45 19.35 -18.04
CA ILE A 110 -0.71 18.44 -17.85
C ILE A 110 -0.24 16.98 -17.73
N CYS A 111 0.72 16.56 -18.55
CA CYS A 111 1.26 15.21 -18.50
C CYS A 111 2.08 14.95 -17.23
N SER A 112 2.89 15.92 -16.81
CA SER A 112 3.73 15.80 -15.60
C SER A 112 2.88 15.79 -14.34
N VAL A 113 1.85 16.63 -14.24
CA VAL A 113 0.88 16.61 -13.14
C VAL A 113 0.11 15.30 -13.13
N PHE A 114 -0.33 14.81 -14.30
CA PHE A 114 -1.01 13.52 -14.38
C PHE A 114 -0.12 12.37 -13.89
N ARG A 115 1.17 12.35 -14.26
CA ARG A 115 2.13 11.34 -13.79
C ARG A 115 2.39 11.45 -12.29
N ALA A 116 2.49 12.67 -11.74
CA ALA A 116 2.64 12.89 -10.31
C ALA A 116 1.44 12.37 -9.50
N GLU A 117 0.23 12.49 -10.05
CA GLU A 117 -1.01 12.08 -9.38
C GLU A 117 -1.37 10.59 -9.60
N ARG A 118 -1.26 10.10 -10.84
CA ARG A 118 -1.75 8.79 -11.25
C ARG A 118 -0.65 7.80 -11.66
N GLY A 119 0.60 8.26 -11.76
CA GLY A 119 1.74 7.47 -12.19
C GLY A 119 1.77 7.27 -13.71
N ILE A 120 0.85 6.45 -14.24
CA ILE A 120 0.97 5.88 -15.59
C ILE A 120 -0.14 6.36 -16.50
N ILE A 121 0.22 6.77 -17.72
CA ILE A 121 -0.72 7.12 -18.78
C ILE A 121 -1.08 5.85 -19.57
N ILE A 122 -2.16 5.16 -19.19
CA ILE A 122 -2.59 3.88 -19.78
C ILE A 122 -2.83 4.00 -21.30
N LEU A 123 -3.39 5.13 -21.75
CA LEU A 123 -3.71 5.37 -23.16
C LEU A 123 -2.51 5.92 -23.97
N LEU A 124 -1.30 6.00 -23.40
CA LEU A 124 -0.11 6.47 -24.12
C LEU A 124 0.13 5.76 -25.47
N PRO A 125 -0.07 4.43 -25.60
CA PRO A 125 0.09 3.74 -26.88
C PRO A 125 -0.82 4.25 -28.00
N ALA A 126 -1.96 4.88 -27.68
CA ALA A 126 -2.87 5.48 -28.66
C ALA A 126 -2.28 6.72 -29.35
N LEU A 127 -1.25 7.34 -28.79
CA LEU A 127 -0.63 8.54 -29.37
C LEU A 127 -0.03 8.27 -30.76
N ALA A 128 0.60 7.11 -30.95
CA ALA A 128 1.24 6.74 -32.21
C ALA A 128 0.25 6.61 -33.39
N PRO A 129 -0.86 5.84 -33.30
CA PRO A 129 -1.85 5.81 -34.39
C PRO A 129 -2.52 7.16 -34.63
N LEU A 130 -2.77 7.98 -33.59
CA LEU A 130 -3.33 9.33 -33.77
C LEU A 130 -2.39 10.23 -34.59
N LEU A 131 -1.09 10.22 -34.29
CA LEU A 131 -0.09 10.98 -35.05
C LEU A 131 0.04 10.44 -36.49
N ALA A 132 0.05 9.14 -36.69
CA ALA A 132 0.10 8.51 -38.01
C ALA A 132 -1.10 8.93 -38.90
N ILE A 133 -2.30 8.98 -38.33
CA ILE A 133 -3.51 9.48 -39.00
C ILE A 133 -3.33 10.96 -39.37
N SER A 134 -2.90 11.81 -38.42
CA SER A 134 -2.73 13.25 -38.68
C SER A 134 -1.70 13.56 -39.78
N TYR A 135 -0.59 12.80 -39.83
CA TYR A 135 0.44 12.98 -40.84
C TYR A 135 -0.03 12.55 -42.24
N ARG A 136 -0.94 11.57 -42.32
CA ARG A 136 -1.57 11.17 -43.58
C ARG A 136 -2.48 12.24 -44.15
N TYR A 137 -3.25 12.93 -43.30
CA TYR A 137 -4.12 14.03 -43.73
C TYR A 137 -3.36 15.29 -44.14
N THR A 138 -2.25 15.60 -43.47
CA THR A 138 -1.46 16.81 -43.73
C THR A 138 -0.45 16.67 -44.87
N ARG A 139 -0.15 15.45 -45.34
CA ARG A 139 0.81 15.19 -46.43
C ARG A 139 0.26 14.20 -47.48
N PRO A 140 -0.74 14.60 -48.29
CA PRO A 140 -1.30 13.74 -49.34
C PRO A 140 -0.35 13.66 -50.54
N GLY A 141 0.49 12.62 -50.62
CA GLY A 141 1.41 12.46 -51.77
C GLY A 141 2.34 11.25 -51.80
N SER A 142 2.39 10.41 -50.76
CA SER A 142 3.25 9.22 -50.74
C SER A 142 2.42 7.94 -50.57
N HIS A 143 1.82 7.44 -51.65
CA HIS A 143 1.27 6.08 -51.71
C HIS A 143 1.87 5.31 -52.89
N PRO A 144 2.43 4.11 -52.69
CA PRO A 144 2.52 3.12 -53.75
C PRO A 144 1.12 2.54 -54.03
N SER A 145 0.88 2.21 -55.29
CA SER A 145 -0.36 1.64 -55.83
C SER A 145 -0.83 0.39 -55.07
N THR A 146 -2.14 0.36 -54.80
CA THR A 146 -2.92 -0.75 -54.27
C THR A 146 -2.76 -2.00 -55.13
N GLY A 147 -2.01 -3.00 -54.62
CA GLY A 147 -1.89 -4.31 -55.22
C GLY A 147 -1.15 -5.34 -54.34
N CYS A 148 -1.93 -6.27 -53.78
CA CYS A 148 -1.56 -7.66 -53.42
C CYS A 148 -0.82 -8.02 -52.09
N HIS A 149 -1.26 -9.17 -51.55
CA HIS A 149 -0.76 -10.04 -50.46
C HIS A 149 -0.27 -9.42 -49.13
N ILE A 150 -1.06 -9.64 -48.07
CA ILE A 150 -0.73 -9.33 -46.68
C ILE A 150 0.39 -10.27 -46.20
N SER A 151 1.61 -9.75 -46.05
CA SER A 151 2.72 -10.42 -45.36
C SER A 151 2.88 -9.80 -43.97
N PHE A 152 3.30 -10.56 -42.95
CA PHE A 152 3.61 -10.02 -41.62
C PHE A 152 4.60 -8.82 -41.68
N SER A 153 5.48 -8.81 -42.68
CA SER A 153 6.43 -7.72 -42.96
C SER A 153 5.81 -6.44 -43.56
N SER A 154 4.60 -6.51 -44.13
CA SER A 154 3.86 -5.33 -44.63
C SER A 154 3.00 -4.70 -43.54
N LEU A 155 2.54 -5.50 -42.56
CA LEU A 155 1.68 -5.06 -41.45
C LEU A 155 2.40 -4.14 -40.45
N LEU A 156 3.71 -4.29 -40.27
CA LEU A 156 4.56 -3.43 -39.43
C LEU A 156 5.12 -2.19 -40.16
N ARG A 157 4.84 -2.01 -41.45
CA ARG A 157 5.44 -0.96 -42.27
C ARG A 157 4.47 0.21 -42.46
N HIS A 158 4.70 1.33 -41.77
CA HIS A 158 4.06 2.66 -41.94
C HIS A 158 2.53 2.76 -42.03
N ASP A 159 1.80 1.65 -42.13
CA ASP A 159 0.35 1.64 -42.22
C ASP A 159 -0.23 1.83 -40.82
N ILE A 160 -1.25 2.68 -40.75
CA ILE A 160 -2.05 2.98 -39.56
C ILE A 160 -2.49 1.69 -38.83
N LEU A 161 -2.63 0.58 -39.56
CA LEU A 161 -2.95 -0.74 -39.02
C LEU A 161 -1.87 -1.28 -38.06
N GLY A 162 -0.58 -1.11 -38.37
CA GLY A 162 0.53 -1.58 -37.53
C GLY A 162 0.65 -0.78 -36.24
N THR A 163 0.53 0.55 -36.31
CA THR A 163 0.53 1.42 -35.13
C THR A 163 -0.72 1.19 -34.26
N ALA A 164 -1.87 0.91 -34.87
CA ALA A 164 -3.10 0.56 -34.16
C ALA A 164 -2.99 -0.80 -33.45
N LEU A 165 -2.42 -1.82 -34.08
CA LEU A 165 -2.25 -3.14 -33.45
C LEU A 165 -1.34 -3.06 -32.21
N THR A 166 -0.19 -2.39 -32.32
CA THR A 166 0.70 -2.17 -31.16
C THR A 166 0.00 -1.36 -30.07
N ALA A 167 -0.82 -0.36 -30.44
CA ALA A 167 -1.58 0.43 -29.47
C ALA A 167 -2.63 -0.41 -28.73
N VAL A 168 -3.37 -1.25 -29.43
CA VAL A 168 -4.38 -2.15 -28.83
C VAL A 168 -3.71 -3.13 -27.86
N LEU A 169 -2.62 -3.77 -28.27
CA LEU A 169 -1.87 -4.69 -27.41
C LEU A 169 -1.26 -3.98 -26.20
N GLY A 170 -0.68 -2.78 -26.39
CA GLY A 170 -0.13 -1.98 -25.31
C GLY A 170 -1.21 -1.51 -24.32
N ILE A 171 -2.37 -1.08 -24.80
CA ILE A 171 -3.49 -0.67 -23.93
C ILE A 171 -4.06 -1.89 -23.19
N ALA A 172 -4.19 -3.03 -23.85
CA ALA A 172 -4.61 -4.28 -23.21
C ALA A 172 -3.62 -4.72 -22.13
N ALA A 173 -2.31 -4.59 -22.38
CA ALA A 173 -1.26 -4.88 -21.41
C ALA A 173 -1.35 -4.00 -20.16
N LEU A 174 -1.68 -2.71 -20.35
CA LEU A 174 -1.77 -1.69 -19.30
C LEU A 174 -3.16 -1.60 -18.66
N SER A 175 -4.15 -2.37 -19.12
CA SER A 175 -5.54 -2.25 -18.72
C SER A 175 -5.88 -3.01 -17.43
N GLY A 176 -6.48 -2.30 -16.47
CA GLY A 176 -7.25 -2.89 -15.37
C GLY A 176 -8.77 -2.90 -15.60
N TRP A 177 -9.23 -2.63 -16.83
CA TRP A 177 -10.64 -2.57 -17.24
C TRP A 177 -11.54 -1.57 -16.47
N ASP A 178 -10.96 -0.52 -15.90
CA ASP A 178 -11.71 0.54 -15.19
C ASP A 178 -12.06 1.72 -16.12
N PRO A 179 -13.36 1.95 -16.43
CA PRO A 179 -13.80 3.01 -17.34
C PRO A 179 -13.41 4.43 -16.89
N THR A 180 -13.32 4.67 -15.57
CA THR A 180 -12.96 5.99 -15.06
C THR A 180 -11.50 6.33 -15.32
N THR A 181 -10.62 5.35 -15.19
CA THR A 181 -9.18 5.52 -15.43
C THR A 181 -8.90 5.81 -16.92
N TYR A 182 -9.65 5.18 -17.82
CA TYR A 182 -9.57 5.48 -19.25
C TYR A 182 -10.00 6.92 -19.59
N ALA A 183 -11.13 7.36 -19.05
CA ALA A 183 -11.63 8.71 -19.31
C ALA A 183 -10.62 9.79 -18.88
N ILE A 184 -9.98 9.61 -17.72
CA ILE A 184 -9.00 10.57 -17.21
C ILE A 184 -7.66 10.46 -17.98
N SER A 185 -7.25 9.25 -18.40
CA SER A 185 -6.03 9.04 -19.19
C SER A 185 -6.11 9.61 -20.62
N ALA A 186 -7.29 9.99 -21.12
CA ALA A 186 -7.44 10.61 -22.42
C ALA A 186 -6.86 12.04 -22.46
N ALA A 187 -6.98 12.80 -21.37
CA ALA A 187 -6.51 14.18 -21.28
C ALA A 187 -5.00 14.34 -21.57
N PRO A 188 -4.07 13.59 -20.92
CA PRO A 188 -2.64 13.69 -21.23
C PRO A 188 -2.29 13.19 -22.63
N VAL A 189 -3.04 12.24 -23.21
CA VAL A 189 -2.81 11.78 -24.58
C VAL A 189 -3.18 12.85 -25.60
N VAL A 190 -4.31 13.55 -25.40
CA VAL A 190 -4.72 14.69 -26.23
C VAL A 190 -3.70 15.83 -26.11
N ALA A 191 -3.21 16.11 -24.88
CA ALA A 191 -2.16 17.09 -24.64
C ALA A 191 -0.86 16.75 -25.40
N LEU A 192 -0.36 15.52 -25.30
CA LEU A 192 0.83 15.09 -26.05
C LEU A 192 0.63 15.12 -27.56
N PHE A 193 -0.57 14.79 -28.05
CA PHE A 193 -0.91 14.90 -29.46
C PHE A 193 -0.81 16.34 -29.96
N ILE A 194 -1.34 17.32 -29.21
CA ILE A 194 -1.21 18.75 -29.52
C ILE A 194 0.27 19.17 -29.50
N ALA A 195 1.03 18.77 -28.48
CA ALA A 195 2.45 19.12 -28.40
C ALA A 195 3.26 18.57 -29.58
N TYR A 196 3.11 17.28 -29.91
CA TYR A 196 3.90 16.62 -30.95
C TYR A 196 3.51 17.07 -32.36
N THR A 197 2.26 17.49 -32.58
CA THR A 197 1.83 18.09 -33.86
C THR A 197 2.39 19.50 -34.05
N LEU A 198 2.49 20.30 -32.98
CA LEU A 198 3.10 21.63 -33.02
C LEU A 198 4.62 21.61 -33.17
N LEU A 199 5.27 20.58 -32.62
CA LEU A 199 6.72 20.37 -32.74
C LEU A 199 7.11 19.71 -34.08
N ALA A 200 6.15 19.24 -34.88
CA ALA A 200 6.41 18.64 -36.18
C ALA A 200 6.54 19.72 -37.27
N PRO A 201 7.56 19.64 -38.15
CA PRO A 201 7.74 20.63 -39.21
C PRO A 201 6.59 20.56 -40.23
N GLN A 202 5.87 21.67 -40.42
CA GLN A 202 4.76 21.76 -41.38
C GLN A 202 5.26 22.03 -42.80
N SER A 203 4.72 21.31 -43.79
CA SER A 203 5.12 21.39 -45.21
C SER A 203 4.18 22.25 -46.08
N THR A 204 3.05 22.75 -45.58
CA THR A 204 2.02 23.41 -46.40
C THR A 204 1.49 24.70 -45.77
N ARG A 205 1.58 25.77 -46.55
CA ARG A 205 1.39 27.20 -46.23
C ARG A 205 -0.06 27.66 -45.95
N ASN A 206 -0.96 26.80 -45.45
CA ASN A 206 -2.41 27.10 -45.44
C ASN A 206 -3.13 27.07 -44.08
N SER A 207 -2.43 27.00 -42.95
CA SER A 207 -3.03 27.17 -41.62
C SER A 207 -2.51 28.46 -40.97
N GLN A 208 -3.26 29.57 -41.11
CA GLN A 208 -2.93 30.88 -40.53
C GLN A 208 -2.91 30.93 -38.98
N TRP A 209 -3.26 29.83 -38.29
CA TRP A 209 -3.51 29.84 -36.85
C TRP A 209 -2.50 29.09 -35.98
N LEU A 210 -1.71 28.14 -36.52
CA LEU A 210 -0.74 27.35 -35.72
C LEU A 210 0.55 27.08 -36.51
N GLU A 211 1.59 27.86 -36.20
CA GLU A 211 2.93 27.69 -36.77
C GLU A 211 3.69 26.56 -36.07
N SER A 212 4.43 25.75 -36.84
CA SER A 212 5.31 24.72 -36.29
C SER A 212 6.52 25.34 -35.58
N VAL A 213 6.90 24.79 -34.44
CA VAL A 213 8.01 25.27 -33.61
C VAL A 213 9.17 24.28 -33.67
N ASP A 214 10.36 24.73 -34.09
CA ASP A 214 11.58 23.95 -33.91
C ASP A 214 12.02 24.02 -32.44
N ILE A 215 12.13 22.85 -31.81
CA ILE A 215 12.48 22.74 -30.39
C ILE A 215 13.89 23.25 -30.10
N GLU A 216 14.84 23.13 -31.03
CA GLU A 216 16.24 23.55 -30.80
C GLU A 216 16.35 25.08 -30.71
N ASP A 217 15.58 25.79 -31.51
CA ASP A 217 15.54 27.26 -31.52
C ASP A 217 14.63 27.83 -30.42
N ALA A 218 13.61 27.08 -30.00
CA ALA A 218 12.64 27.50 -28.99
C ALA A 218 12.93 26.99 -27.56
N VAL A 219 13.93 26.13 -27.35
CA VAL A 219 14.16 25.43 -26.07
C VAL A 219 14.24 26.39 -24.87
N SER A 220 14.93 27.52 -25.01
CA SER A 220 15.07 28.51 -23.94
C SER A 220 13.74 29.19 -23.58
N SER A 221 12.92 29.50 -24.59
CA SER A 221 11.60 30.12 -24.36
C SER A 221 10.60 29.11 -23.81
N LEU A 222 10.64 27.87 -24.28
CA LEU A 222 9.78 26.79 -23.82
C LEU A 222 10.12 26.36 -22.40
N ALA A 223 11.41 26.20 -22.08
CA ALA A 223 11.90 25.89 -20.74
C ALA A 223 11.39 26.89 -19.69
N LEU A 224 11.44 28.19 -19.98
CA LEU A 224 10.98 29.22 -19.06
C LEU A 224 9.47 29.14 -18.80
N ARG A 225 8.66 28.86 -19.83
CA ARG A 225 7.20 28.72 -19.70
C ARG A 225 6.80 27.44 -18.97
N VAL A 226 7.45 26.32 -19.29
CA VAL A 226 7.24 25.04 -18.60
C VAL A 226 7.64 25.14 -17.13
N ALA A 227 8.83 25.71 -16.84
CA ALA A 227 9.29 25.93 -15.48
C ALA A 227 8.33 26.84 -14.69
N ALA A 228 7.82 27.93 -15.28
CA ALA A 228 6.86 28.81 -14.62
C ALA A 228 5.55 28.08 -14.26
N LEU A 229 5.01 27.26 -15.18
CA LEU A 229 3.80 26.47 -14.92
C LEU A 229 4.04 25.35 -13.90
N LEU A 230 5.20 24.69 -13.92
CA LEU A 230 5.57 23.67 -12.94
C LEU A 230 5.79 24.27 -11.55
N VAL A 231 6.40 25.45 -11.45
CA VAL A 231 6.50 26.19 -10.17
C VAL A 231 5.11 26.56 -9.66
N ALA A 232 4.21 27.03 -10.53
CA ALA A 232 2.83 27.31 -10.12
C ALA A 232 2.10 26.04 -9.63
N ALA A 233 2.31 24.90 -10.31
CA ALA A 233 1.76 23.61 -9.88
C ALA A 233 2.33 23.16 -8.53
N LEU A 234 3.65 23.25 -8.34
CA LEU A 234 4.32 22.91 -7.07
C LEU A 234 3.93 23.85 -5.93
N VAL A 235 3.76 25.15 -6.19
CA VAL A 235 3.27 26.11 -5.19
C VAL A 235 1.82 25.81 -4.82
N GLY A 236 0.97 25.52 -5.81
CA GLY A 236 -0.41 25.10 -5.58
C GLY A 236 -0.49 23.80 -4.78
N GLU A 237 0.35 22.82 -5.11
CA GLU A 237 0.48 21.56 -4.39
C GLU A 237 1.00 21.79 -2.97
N SER A 238 2.03 22.62 -2.78
CA SER A 238 2.59 22.95 -1.48
C SER A 238 1.61 23.71 -0.59
N TYR A 239 0.80 24.59 -1.18
CA TYR A 239 -0.23 25.34 -0.47
C TYR A 239 -1.39 24.43 -0.03
N LEU A 240 -1.78 23.45 -0.86
CA LEU A 240 -2.87 22.54 -0.57
C LEU A 240 -2.46 21.36 0.32
N PHE A 241 -1.20 20.92 0.25
CA PHE A 241 -0.76 19.63 0.79
C PHE A 241 0.53 19.65 1.62
N GLY A 242 1.21 20.79 1.81
CA GLY A 242 2.49 20.86 2.52
C GLY A 242 3.70 20.65 1.62
N LEU A 243 4.91 20.89 2.13
CA LEU A 243 6.14 20.81 1.32
C LEU A 243 6.47 19.34 1.00
N PRO A 244 6.68 18.98 -0.29
CA PRO A 244 7.07 17.62 -0.63
C PRO A 244 8.44 17.27 -0.02
N ASN A 245 8.60 16.04 0.46
CA ASN A 245 9.90 15.54 0.93
C ASN A 245 10.80 15.27 -0.29
N ILE A 246 11.68 16.22 -0.60
CA ILE A 246 12.55 16.17 -1.78
C ILE A 246 13.85 15.46 -1.43
N ASN A 247 14.04 14.24 -1.92
CA ASN A 247 15.35 13.63 -1.97
C ASN A 247 16.19 14.35 -3.05
N ALA A 248 17.10 15.21 -2.59
CA ALA A 248 17.89 16.07 -3.48
C ALA A 248 18.73 15.27 -4.49
N VAL A 249 19.29 14.13 -4.08
CA VAL A 249 20.15 13.31 -4.95
C VAL A 249 19.34 12.61 -6.03
N GLU A 250 18.21 11.99 -5.64
CA GLU A 250 17.30 11.32 -6.56
C GLU A 250 16.69 12.32 -7.56
N THR A 251 16.23 13.48 -7.07
CA THR A 251 15.66 14.53 -7.90
C THR A 251 16.68 15.08 -8.89
N LEU A 252 17.93 15.28 -8.46
CA LEU A 252 19.01 15.75 -9.31
C LEU A 252 19.36 14.74 -10.42
N ALA A 253 19.52 13.47 -10.04
CA ALA A 253 19.81 12.40 -10.98
C ALA A 253 18.66 12.22 -12.00
N LEU A 254 17.42 12.13 -11.53
CA LEU A 254 16.24 11.94 -12.38
C LEU A 254 16.00 13.14 -13.30
N GLY A 255 16.19 14.37 -12.80
CA GLY A 255 16.07 15.57 -13.62
C GLY A 255 17.11 15.65 -14.74
N LEU A 256 18.36 15.26 -14.47
CA LEU A 256 19.41 15.17 -15.50
C LEU A 256 19.09 14.09 -16.54
N ILE A 257 18.65 12.91 -16.10
CA ILE A 257 18.26 11.80 -16.99
C ILE A 257 17.09 12.20 -17.89
N LYS A 258 16.07 12.87 -17.34
CA LYS A 258 14.94 13.41 -18.11
C LYS A 258 15.38 14.47 -19.14
N ALA A 259 16.34 15.34 -18.79
CA ALA A 259 16.87 16.33 -19.74
C ALA A 259 17.61 15.64 -20.90
N LEU A 260 18.41 14.61 -20.62
CA LEU A 260 19.05 13.80 -21.65
C LEU A 260 18.02 13.04 -22.51
N MET A 261 17.00 12.46 -21.90
CA MET A 261 15.89 11.81 -22.60
C MET A 261 15.21 12.77 -23.60
N TRP A 262 14.83 13.97 -23.15
CA TRP A 262 14.22 14.99 -24.00
C TRP A 262 15.15 15.42 -25.14
N TYR A 263 16.44 15.61 -24.86
CA TYR A 263 17.43 15.95 -25.88
C TYR A 263 17.52 14.87 -26.97
N PHE A 264 17.76 13.60 -26.60
CA PHE A 264 17.91 12.51 -27.56
C PHE A 264 16.60 12.20 -28.30
N THR A 265 15.45 12.31 -27.64
CA THR A 265 14.14 12.18 -28.27
C THR A 265 13.89 13.28 -29.31
N SER A 266 14.31 14.51 -29.01
CA SER A 266 14.22 15.64 -29.94
C SER A 266 15.13 15.44 -31.16
N GLN A 267 16.36 14.96 -30.97
CA GLN A 267 17.28 14.63 -32.08
C GLN A 267 16.73 13.47 -32.93
N LEU A 268 16.11 12.47 -32.30
CA LEU A 268 15.46 11.37 -32.99
C LEU A 268 14.27 11.86 -33.83
N ALA A 269 13.39 12.66 -33.23
CA ALA A 269 12.19 13.19 -33.89
C ALA A 269 12.53 14.13 -35.05
N ARG A 270 13.56 14.98 -34.89
CA ARG A 270 14.02 15.90 -35.94
C ARG A 270 14.51 15.17 -37.19
N ASN A 271 15.24 14.06 -37.01
CA ASN A 271 15.78 13.28 -38.12
C ASN A 271 14.76 12.30 -38.73
N THR A 272 13.65 12.04 -38.04
CA THR A 272 12.63 11.07 -38.47
C THR A 272 11.22 11.67 -38.41
N SER A 273 10.55 11.58 -37.26
CA SER A 273 9.29 12.24 -36.95
C SER A 273 8.96 12.08 -35.46
N TRP A 274 8.06 12.92 -34.93
CA TRP A 274 7.53 12.75 -33.57
C TRP A 274 6.68 11.48 -33.39
N LEU A 275 6.29 10.80 -34.48
CA LEU A 275 5.70 9.46 -34.42
C LEU A 275 6.68 8.44 -33.79
N VAL A 276 7.96 8.52 -34.14
CA VAL A 276 8.99 7.63 -33.56
C VAL A 276 9.18 7.88 -32.07
N ALA A 277 9.10 9.14 -31.64
CA ALA A 277 9.13 9.51 -30.23
C ALA A 277 7.96 8.91 -29.44
N ALA A 278 6.74 8.91 -29.99
CA ALA A 278 5.57 8.31 -29.36
C ALA A 278 5.70 6.77 -29.22
N VAL A 279 6.23 6.10 -30.24
CA VAL A 279 6.48 4.64 -30.20
C VAL A 279 7.62 4.30 -29.23
N ALA A 280 8.69 5.10 -29.21
CA ALA A 280 9.79 4.94 -28.25
C ALA A 280 9.33 5.14 -26.80
N GLY A 281 8.46 6.13 -26.54
CA GLY A 281 7.83 6.31 -25.23
C GLY A 281 6.93 5.14 -24.83
N THR A 282 6.22 4.53 -25.79
CA THR A 282 5.42 3.32 -25.58
C THR A 282 6.30 2.12 -25.22
N PHE A 283 7.42 1.92 -25.92
CA PHE A 283 8.40 0.90 -25.58
C PHE A 283 8.93 1.10 -24.15
N SER A 284 9.42 2.29 -23.83
CA SER A 284 9.97 2.59 -22.49
C SER A 284 8.96 2.33 -21.39
N LEU A 285 7.67 2.63 -21.62
CA LEU A 285 6.60 2.42 -20.65
C LEU A 285 6.28 0.94 -20.41
N LEU A 286 6.29 0.13 -21.48
CA LEU A 286 5.94 -1.29 -21.44
C LEU A 286 7.14 -2.15 -21.01
N ALA A 287 8.34 -1.81 -21.47
CA ALA A 287 9.56 -2.57 -21.22
C ALA A 287 10.01 -2.56 -19.75
N THR A 288 9.63 -1.53 -19.00
CA THR A 288 9.94 -1.39 -17.57
C THR A 288 8.83 -1.90 -16.66
N ARG A 289 7.80 -2.55 -17.23
CA ARG A 289 6.76 -3.22 -16.45
C ARG A 289 7.35 -4.49 -15.87
N ASP A 290 7.23 -4.64 -14.57
CA ASP A 290 7.69 -5.82 -13.89
C ASP A 290 6.73 -7.01 -14.19
N PRO A 291 7.21 -8.10 -14.82
CA PRO A 291 6.41 -9.29 -15.07
C PRO A 291 6.02 -10.05 -13.80
N PHE A 292 6.77 -9.91 -12.70
CA PHE A 292 6.43 -10.49 -11.39
C PHE A 292 5.17 -9.84 -10.80
N MET A 293 4.85 -8.63 -11.26
CA MET A 293 3.73 -7.81 -10.78
C MET A 293 2.46 -7.94 -11.60
N GLN A 294 2.44 -8.83 -12.58
CA GLN A 294 1.28 -9.02 -13.42
C GLN A 294 0.32 -10.04 -12.80
N PRO A 295 -1.00 -9.78 -12.81
CA PRO A 295 -1.99 -10.65 -12.15
C PRO A 295 -2.10 -12.04 -12.77
N THR A 296 -1.63 -12.20 -14.00
CA THR A 296 -1.66 -13.47 -14.74
C THR A 296 -0.42 -13.60 -15.62
N ASP A 297 0.04 -14.85 -15.79
CA ASP A 297 1.15 -15.17 -16.69
C ASP A 297 0.88 -14.74 -18.14
N THR A 298 -0.39 -14.78 -18.55
CA THR A 298 -0.82 -14.31 -19.87
C THR A 298 -0.62 -12.81 -20.01
N ARG A 299 -0.86 -12.02 -18.97
CA ARG A 299 -0.62 -10.57 -18.99
C ARG A 299 0.87 -10.24 -18.98
N ALA A 300 1.69 -10.97 -18.22
CA ALA A 300 3.15 -10.85 -18.30
C ALA A 300 3.68 -11.13 -19.71
N LEU A 301 3.14 -12.16 -20.38
CA LEU A 301 3.45 -12.47 -21.77
C LEU A 301 3.01 -11.34 -22.72
N ILE A 302 1.79 -10.82 -22.57
CA ILE A 302 1.27 -9.73 -23.42
C ILE A 302 2.12 -8.47 -23.28
N VAL A 303 2.53 -8.12 -22.06
CA VAL A 303 3.45 -6.99 -21.78
C VAL A 303 4.79 -7.18 -22.49
N ALA A 304 5.41 -8.36 -22.38
CA ALA A 304 6.66 -8.67 -23.05
C ALA A 304 6.51 -8.59 -24.58
N LEU A 305 5.46 -9.18 -25.15
CA LEU A 305 5.17 -9.15 -26.58
C LEU A 305 4.91 -7.72 -27.09
N ALA A 306 4.11 -6.92 -26.38
CA ALA A 306 3.82 -5.54 -26.74
C ALA A 306 5.08 -4.65 -26.68
N SER A 307 5.98 -4.91 -25.72
CA SER A 307 7.30 -4.27 -25.64
C SER A 307 8.16 -4.62 -26.85
N LEU A 308 8.24 -5.90 -27.23
CA LEU A 308 9.00 -6.31 -28.41
C LEU A 308 8.42 -5.73 -29.71
N LEU A 309 7.09 -5.71 -29.84
CA LEU A 309 6.42 -5.14 -31.01
C LEU A 309 6.69 -3.63 -31.13
N SER A 310 6.63 -2.88 -30.03
CA SER A 310 6.97 -1.45 -30.04
C SER A 310 8.44 -1.19 -30.37
N LEU A 311 9.38 -2.02 -29.87
CA LEU A 311 10.80 -1.94 -30.25
C LEU A 311 11.00 -2.18 -31.74
N VAL A 312 10.39 -3.24 -32.28
CA VAL A 312 10.45 -3.56 -33.71
C VAL A 312 9.84 -2.44 -34.56
N GLN A 313 8.76 -1.81 -34.09
CA GLN A 313 8.14 -0.67 -34.74
C GLN A 313 9.06 0.55 -34.77
N VAL A 314 9.86 0.82 -33.73
CA VAL A 314 10.92 1.85 -33.76
C VAL A 314 11.92 1.54 -34.88
N LEU A 315 12.38 0.29 -35.00
CA LEU A 315 13.34 -0.12 -36.04
C LEU A 315 12.83 0.09 -37.47
N TYR A 316 11.53 -0.14 -37.71
CA TYR A 316 10.92 0.05 -39.01
C TYR A 316 10.72 1.51 -39.39
N LEU A 317 10.50 2.39 -38.39
CA LEU A 317 10.34 3.83 -38.62
C LEU A 317 11.70 4.55 -38.81
N LEU A 318 12.82 3.91 -38.48
CA LEU A 318 14.16 4.43 -38.77
C LEU A 318 14.50 4.30 -40.26
N PRO A 319 15.23 5.27 -40.85
CA PRO A 319 15.61 5.23 -42.25
C PRO A 319 16.44 3.99 -42.58
N LYS A 320 16.16 3.34 -43.73
CA LYS A 320 16.84 2.10 -44.15
C LYS A 320 18.37 2.25 -44.29
N GLN A 321 18.85 3.48 -44.49
CA GLN A 321 20.28 3.79 -44.60
C GLN A 321 21.02 3.73 -43.25
N ALA A 322 20.31 3.76 -42.09
CA ALA A 322 20.90 3.70 -40.75
C ALA A 322 21.73 2.43 -40.54
N LYS A 323 23.07 2.57 -40.58
CA LYS A 323 24.01 1.49 -40.23
C LYS A 323 23.79 1.07 -38.77
N ALA A 324 23.96 -0.21 -38.49
CA ALA A 324 23.81 -0.80 -37.16
C ALA A 324 22.42 -0.70 -36.51
N ARG A 325 21.33 -0.35 -37.21
CA ARG A 325 19.97 -0.32 -36.60
C ARG A 325 19.56 -1.61 -35.89
N LEU A 326 20.09 -2.77 -36.30
CA LEU A 326 19.84 -4.05 -35.66
C LEU A 326 20.48 -4.18 -34.27
N THR A 327 21.49 -3.36 -33.92
CA THR A 327 22.07 -3.38 -32.56
C THR A 327 21.08 -2.93 -31.49
N LEU A 328 20.07 -2.12 -31.86
CA LEU A 328 18.98 -1.73 -30.98
C LEU A 328 18.10 -2.91 -30.54
N LEU A 329 18.15 -4.07 -31.24
CA LEU A 329 17.51 -5.30 -30.76
C LEU A 329 18.08 -5.79 -29.43
N GLY A 330 19.30 -5.39 -29.05
CA GLY A 330 19.84 -5.68 -27.73
C GLY A 330 18.97 -5.14 -26.59
N LEU A 331 18.18 -4.08 -26.84
CA LEU A 331 17.24 -3.54 -25.86
C LEU A 331 16.04 -4.47 -25.58
N ALA A 332 15.83 -5.51 -26.40
CA ALA A 332 14.86 -6.57 -26.11
C ALA A 332 15.18 -7.31 -24.79
N ALA A 333 16.43 -7.25 -24.31
CA ALA A 333 16.81 -7.80 -23.02
C ALA A 333 16.09 -7.12 -21.84
N ILE A 334 15.72 -5.83 -21.96
CA ILE A 334 15.05 -5.06 -20.89
C ILE A 334 13.73 -5.74 -20.46
N PRO A 335 12.78 -6.06 -21.36
CA PRO A 335 11.58 -6.82 -20.99
C PRO A 335 11.80 -8.34 -20.90
N LEU A 336 12.73 -8.92 -21.69
CA LEU A 336 12.89 -10.38 -21.75
C LEU A 336 13.58 -10.98 -20.54
N VAL A 337 14.63 -10.34 -20.01
CA VAL A 337 15.37 -10.89 -18.87
C VAL A 337 14.47 -11.00 -17.63
N PRO A 338 13.72 -9.96 -17.21
CA PRO A 338 12.77 -10.08 -16.11
C PRO A 338 11.69 -11.14 -16.37
N TYR A 339 11.19 -11.24 -17.61
CA TYR A 339 10.15 -12.21 -17.96
C TYR A 339 10.64 -13.66 -17.86
N LEU A 340 11.85 -13.93 -18.37
CA LEU A 340 12.48 -15.25 -18.27
C LEU A 340 12.83 -15.59 -16.81
N SER A 341 13.29 -14.61 -16.03
CA SER A 341 13.51 -14.77 -14.59
C SER A 341 12.22 -15.13 -13.86
N ASN A 342 11.09 -14.49 -14.20
CA ASN A 342 9.78 -14.83 -13.64
C ASN A 342 9.38 -16.27 -13.99
N LEU A 343 9.57 -16.70 -15.24
CA LEU A 343 9.31 -18.09 -15.64
C LEU A 343 10.21 -19.09 -14.90
N ALA A 344 11.50 -18.78 -14.72
CA ALA A 344 12.43 -19.63 -13.98
C ALA A 344 12.08 -19.72 -12.49
N ALA A 345 11.73 -18.59 -11.86
CA ALA A 345 11.28 -18.54 -10.47
C ALA A 345 9.99 -19.36 -10.27
N LEU A 346 9.04 -19.26 -11.21
CA LEU A 346 7.85 -20.09 -11.22
C LEU A 346 8.20 -21.58 -11.33
N GLN A 347 9.09 -21.97 -12.24
CA GLN A 347 9.51 -23.37 -12.37
C GLN A 347 10.18 -23.91 -11.10
N LEU A 348 11.05 -23.11 -10.47
CA LEU A 348 11.72 -23.49 -9.23
C LEU A 348 10.70 -23.66 -8.08
N ALA A 349 9.77 -22.73 -7.94
CA ALA A 349 8.67 -22.82 -6.97
C ALA A 349 7.76 -24.03 -7.23
N GLN A 350 7.53 -24.39 -8.51
CA GLN A 350 6.76 -25.59 -8.86
C GLN A 350 7.50 -26.89 -8.50
N SER A 351 8.83 -26.91 -8.60
CA SER A 351 9.64 -28.07 -8.25
C SER A 351 9.75 -28.30 -6.74
N SER A 352 9.69 -27.23 -5.93
CA SER A 352 9.61 -27.32 -4.46
C SER A 352 8.19 -27.68 -3.99
N ALA A 353 7.16 -27.15 -4.65
CA ALA A 353 5.75 -27.46 -4.41
C ALA A 353 5.43 -28.95 -4.58
N LEU A 354 5.94 -29.59 -5.64
CA LEU A 354 5.72 -31.01 -5.92
C LEU A 354 6.31 -31.96 -4.87
N LYS A 355 7.23 -31.49 -4.01
CA LYS A 355 7.79 -32.28 -2.91
C LYS A 355 6.95 -32.22 -1.63
N HIS A 356 6.06 -31.23 -1.49
CA HIS A 356 5.30 -30.95 -0.27
C HIS A 356 3.83 -30.72 -0.60
N ALA A 357 3.22 -31.59 -1.41
CA ALA A 357 1.79 -31.51 -1.74
C ALA A 357 0.92 -31.86 -0.51
N GLU A 358 0.95 -31.00 0.50
CA GLU A 358 0.06 -31.02 1.65
C GLU A 358 -0.96 -29.88 1.57
N LYS A 359 -1.96 -29.98 2.44
CA LYS A 359 -3.06 -29.04 2.59
C LYS A 359 -2.56 -27.69 3.12
N HIS A 360 -3.36 -26.64 2.94
CA HIS A 360 -3.02 -25.31 3.45
C HIS A 360 -2.89 -25.33 4.99
N PRO A 361 -1.86 -24.71 5.62
CA PRO A 361 -1.66 -24.77 7.07
C PRO A 361 -2.87 -24.31 7.89
N VAL A 362 -3.55 -23.26 7.44
CA VAL A 362 -4.82 -22.79 8.05
C VAL A 362 -5.91 -23.86 8.05
N GLU A 363 -6.01 -24.70 7.01
CA GLU A 363 -6.98 -25.81 6.96
C GLU A 363 -6.66 -26.86 8.03
N VAL A 364 -5.37 -27.15 8.23
CA VAL A 364 -4.90 -28.09 9.25
C VAL A 364 -5.19 -27.54 10.66
N LEU A 365 -4.78 -26.30 10.93
CA LEU A 365 -5.02 -25.61 12.20
C LEU A 365 -6.52 -25.52 12.52
N THR A 366 -7.36 -25.18 11.53
CA THR A 366 -8.82 -25.09 11.70
C THR A 366 -9.42 -26.46 12.03
N ARG A 367 -8.98 -27.53 11.35
CA ARG A 367 -9.45 -28.88 11.64
C ARG A 367 -9.07 -29.32 13.06
N GLU A 368 -7.84 -29.05 13.48
CA GLU A 368 -7.37 -29.37 14.82
C GLU A 368 -8.15 -28.59 15.89
N ALA A 369 -8.33 -27.28 15.69
CA ALA A 369 -9.11 -26.44 16.59
C ALA A 369 -10.56 -26.93 16.74
N ASN A 370 -11.22 -27.30 15.63
CA ASN A 370 -12.58 -27.86 15.66
C ASN A 370 -12.60 -29.20 16.40
N ALA A 371 -11.65 -30.09 16.15
CA ALA A 371 -11.57 -31.37 16.85
C ALA A 371 -11.37 -31.19 18.36
N ASN A 372 -10.52 -30.24 18.76
CA ASN A 372 -10.28 -29.90 20.16
C ASN A 372 -11.53 -29.31 20.82
N PHE A 373 -12.24 -28.40 20.13
CA PHE A 373 -13.50 -27.84 20.62
C PHE A 373 -14.60 -28.90 20.76
N ASP A 374 -14.75 -29.78 19.76
CA ASP A 374 -15.70 -30.89 19.82
C ASP A 374 -15.39 -31.85 20.98
N ASN A 375 -14.10 -32.11 21.24
CA ASN A 375 -13.67 -32.90 22.39
C ASN A 375 -14.01 -32.20 23.72
N LEU A 376 -13.77 -30.89 23.82
CA LEU A 376 -14.14 -30.10 24.99
C LEU A 376 -15.64 -30.23 25.28
N LEU A 377 -16.49 -30.05 24.27
CA LEU A 377 -17.95 -30.17 24.42
C LEU A 377 -18.39 -31.58 24.82
N ARG A 378 -17.78 -32.62 24.23
CA ARG A 378 -18.08 -34.02 24.58
C ARG A 378 -17.69 -34.39 26.01
N ASN A 379 -16.67 -33.74 26.56
CA ASN A 379 -16.13 -34.06 27.87
C ASN A 379 -16.78 -33.30 29.03
N GLN A 380 -17.75 -32.42 28.76
CA GLN A 380 -18.44 -31.65 29.80
C GLN A 380 -19.25 -32.55 30.74
N SER A 381 -19.25 -32.24 32.03
CA SER A 381 -19.98 -33.05 33.03
C SER A 381 -21.50 -33.05 32.84
N SER A 382 -22.08 -34.25 32.88
CA SER A 382 -23.53 -34.47 32.75
C SER A 382 -24.28 -34.51 34.08
N THR A 383 -23.57 -34.56 35.21
CA THR A 383 -24.16 -34.53 36.57
C THR A 383 -23.38 -33.57 37.47
N TYR A 384 -24.02 -33.07 38.52
CA TYR A 384 -23.37 -32.20 39.51
C TYR A 384 -22.18 -32.90 40.19
N ALA A 385 -22.32 -34.17 40.59
CA ALA A 385 -21.22 -34.91 41.24
C ALA A 385 -20.00 -35.04 40.33
N ALA A 386 -20.21 -35.23 39.01
CA ALA A 386 -19.12 -35.22 38.04
C ALA A 386 -18.50 -33.83 37.89
N ALA A 387 -19.31 -32.78 37.79
CA ALA A 387 -18.82 -31.40 37.66
C ALA A 387 -18.02 -30.98 38.89
N HIS A 388 -18.45 -31.37 40.09
CA HIS A 388 -17.74 -31.14 41.35
C HIS A 388 -16.39 -31.86 41.37
N ALA A 389 -16.37 -33.15 41.02
CA ALA A 389 -15.14 -33.93 40.96
C ALA A 389 -14.16 -33.40 39.90
N GLU A 390 -14.67 -32.97 38.75
CA GLU A 390 -13.86 -32.36 37.69
C GLU A 390 -13.29 -31.01 38.12
N TYR A 391 -14.08 -30.17 38.80
CA TYR A 391 -13.61 -28.90 39.36
C TYR A 391 -12.44 -29.12 40.33
N GLN A 392 -12.60 -30.06 41.28
CA GLN A 392 -11.53 -30.42 42.23
C GLN A 392 -10.30 -30.99 41.50
N ARG A 393 -10.51 -31.88 40.52
CA ARG A 393 -9.41 -32.50 39.76
C ARG A 393 -8.63 -31.46 38.94
N ARG A 394 -9.32 -30.49 38.34
CA ARG A 394 -8.74 -29.49 37.43
C ARG A 394 -8.06 -28.36 38.18
N TYR A 395 -8.70 -27.80 39.21
CA TYR A 395 -8.20 -26.60 39.89
C TYR A 395 -7.54 -26.89 41.24
N GLY A 396 -7.78 -28.05 41.84
CA GLY A 396 -7.15 -28.48 43.09
C GLY A 396 -7.75 -27.88 44.37
N PHE A 397 -8.92 -27.24 44.30
CA PHE A 397 -9.65 -26.71 45.44
C PHE A 397 -11.16 -26.93 45.29
N GLU A 398 -11.92 -26.78 46.38
CA GLU A 398 -13.37 -26.94 46.40
C GLU A 398 -14.07 -25.87 45.55
N PRO A 399 -15.15 -26.22 44.82
CA PRO A 399 -15.96 -25.23 44.13
C PRO A 399 -16.64 -24.26 45.11
N PRO A 400 -16.99 -23.04 44.66
CA PRO A 400 -17.54 -22.01 45.52
C PRO A 400 -18.93 -22.36 46.05
N ASP A 401 -19.32 -21.72 47.16
CA ASP A 401 -20.69 -21.77 47.67
C ASP A 401 -21.67 -21.37 46.56
N GLY A 402 -22.71 -22.18 46.36
CA GLY A 402 -23.68 -21.97 45.29
C GLY A 402 -23.40 -22.74 43.99
N PHE A 403 -22.31 -23.52 43.91
CA PHE A 403 -21.93 -24.22 42.66
C PHE A 403 -22.98 -25.24 42.18
N GLU A 404 -23.69 -25.93 43.08
CA GLU A 404 -24.78 -26.85 42.68
C GLU A 404 -25.96 -26.09 42.05
N GLN A 405 -26.33 -24.95 42.63
CA GLN A 405 -27.40 -24.07 42.11
C GLN A 405 -26.99 -23.49 40.77
N TRP A 406 -25.74 -23.05 40.64
CA TRP A 406 -25.16 -22.62 39.38
C TRP A 406 -25.18 -23.75 38.34
N TYR A 407 -24.80 -24.98 38.69
CA TYR A 407 -24.83 -26.13 37.79
C TYR A 407 -26.25 -26.40 37.27
N LYS A 408 -27.24 -26.40 38.16
CA LYS A 408 -28.66 -26.57 37.79
C LYS A 408 -29.11 -25.47 36.83
N PHE A 409 -28.80 -24.21 37.16
CA PHE A 409 -29.10 -23.06 36.32
C PHE A 409 -28.43 -23.17 34.93
N ALA A 410 -27.15 -23.54 34.88
CA ALA A 410 -26.40 -23.69 33.65
C ALA A 410 -27.01 -24.80 32.77
N LYS A 411 -27.42 -25.92 33.36
CA LYS A 411 -28.11 -27.02 32.65
C LYS A 411 -29.49 -26.62 32.15
N GLU A 412 -30.28 -25.91 32.95
CA GLU A 412 -31.61 -25.41 32.58
C GLU A 412 -31.56 -24.40 31.43
N ASN A 413 -30.46 -23.64 31.31
CA ASN A 413 -30.24 -22.66 30.24
C ASN A 413 -29.35 -23.19 29.10
N GLU A 414 -29.18 -24.51 29.01
CA GLU A 414 -28.45 -25.18 27.92
C GLU A 414 -27.01 -24.66 27.72
N SER A 415 -26.32 -24.30 28.81
CA SER A 415 -24.93 -23.87 28.74
C SER A 415 -24.06 -24.97 28.11
N PRO A 416 -23.29 -24.67 27.04
CA PRO A 416 -22.43 -25.66 26.39
C PRO A 416 -21.18 -25.98 27.21
N ILE A 417 -20.82 -25.12 28.17
CA ILE A 417 -19.64 -25.27 29.04
C ILE A 417 -20.11 -25.30 30.50
N ILE A 418 -19.64 -26.29 31.27
CA ILE A 418 -20.11 -26.64 32.61
C ILE A 418 -18.97 -26.65 33.65
N ASP A 419 -17.74 -26.98 33.29
CA ASP A 419 -16.67 -27.16 34.30
C ASP A 419 -15.28 -26.67 33.83
N GLU A 420 -15.21 -25.98 32.70
CA GLU A 420 -13.98 -25.42 32.13
C GLU A 420 -13.93 -23.88 32.23
N PHE A 421 -13.23 -23.39 33.25
CA PHE A 421 -13.13 -22.00 33.73
C PHE A 421 -11.67 -21.60 34.02
N ASP A 422 -10.72 -22.14 33.25
CA ASP A 422 -9.27 -21.96 33.45
C ASP A 422 -8.88 -20.49 33.61
N ILE A 423 -9.40 -19.61 32.76
CA ILE A 423 -9.07 -18.18 32.77
C ILE A 423 -9.41 -17.54 34.13
N ILE A 424 -10.59 -17.86 34.67
CA ILE A 424 -11.03 -17.34 35.97
C ILE A 424 -10.21 -17.98 37.08
N SER A 425 -10.00 -19.30 37.02
CA SER A 425 -9.20 -20.02 38.02
C SER A 425 -7.76 -19.50 38.10
N GLU A 426 -7.09 -19.33 36.96
CA GLU A 426 -5.74 -18.76 36.87
C GLU A 426 -5.70 -17.35 37.48
N GLY A 427 -6.70 -16.51 37.20
CA GLY A 427 -6.80 -15.16 37.75
C GLY A 427 -7.03 -15.10 39.26
N ILE A 428 -7.82 -16.01 39.84
CA ILE A 428 -8.11 -16.00 41.29
C ILE A 428 -7.06 -16.74 42.14
N THR A 429 -6.31 -17.67 41.53
CA THR A 429 -5.33 -18.53 42.23
C THR A 429 -4.36 -17.77 43.14
N PRO A 430 -3.79 -16.61 42.75
CA PRO A 430 -2.90 -15.83 43.61
C PRO A 430 -3.52 -15.43 44.96
N PHE A 431 -4.85 -15.31 45.02
CA PHE A 431 -5.59 -14.80 46.16
C PHE A 431 -6.13 -15.90 47.09
N LEU A 432 -6.12 -17.17 46.66
CA LEU A 432 -6.74 -18.28 47.41
C LEU A 432 -6.08 -18.57 48.77
N ARG A 433 -4.86 -18.05 49.00
CA ARG A 433 -4.15 -18.19 50.29
C ARG A 433 -4.50 -17.09 51.29
N MET A 434 -5.21 -16.05 50.86
CA MET A 434 -5.59 -14.92 51.71
C MET A 434 -6.91 -15.18 52.42
N SER A 435 -7.07 -14.62 53.61
CA SER A 435 -8.38 -14.57 54.28
C SER A 435 -9.31 -13.57 53.57
N GLY A 436 -10.63 -13.77 53.73
CA GLY A 436 -11.62 -12.85 53.16
C GLY A 436 -11.50 -11.41 53.70
N GLN A 437 -11.05 -11.23 54.95
CA GLN A 437 -10.82 -9.90 55.51
C GLN A 437 -9.60 -9.23 54.88
N GLU A 438 -8.48 -9.94 54.74
CA GLU A 438 -7.29 -9.41 54.05
C GLU A 438 -7.60 -9.04 52.60
N PHE A 439 -8.42 -9.85 51.91
CA PHE A 439 -8.87 -9.57 50.55
C PHE A 439 -9.65 -8.24 50.47
N LEU A 440 -10.61 -8.03 51.37
CA LEU A 440 -11.39 -6.80 51.44
C LEU A 440 -10.56 -5.58 51.89
N ASP A 441 -9.60 -5.78 52.78
CA ASP A 441 -8.71 -4.72 53.25
C ASP A 441 -7.81 -4.23 52.13
N ILE A 442 -7.17 -5.14 51.36
CA ILE A 442 -6.34 -4.76 50.20
C ILE A 442 -7.16 -4.04 49.14
N MET A 443 -8.37 -4.50 48.85
CA MET A 443 -9.27 -3.80 47.92
C MET A 443 -9.60 -2.38 48.40
N SER A 444 -9.84 -2.22 49.70
CA SER A 444 -10.15 -0.90 50.26
C SER A 444 -8.93 0.02 50.21
N VAL A 445 -7.74 -0.48 50.53
CA VAL A 445 -6.49 0.27 50.40
C VAL A 445 -6.28 0.72 48.94
N ALA A 446 -6.43 -0.18 47.97
CA ALA A 446 -6.26 0.17 46.55
C ALA A 446 -7.28 1.21 46.06
N TYR A 447 -8.52 1.15 46.57
CA TYR A 447 -9.57 2.11 46.25
C TYR A 447 -9.40 3.46 46.96
N ASP A 448 -8.64 3.51 48.05
CA ASP A 448 -8.37 4.76 48.79
C ASP A 448 -7.09 5.47 48.31
N GLU A 449 -6.24 4.82 47.52
CA GLU A 449 -5.03 5.43 46.96
C GLU A 449 -5.37 6.57 45.96
N PRO A 450 -4.60 7.66 45.92
CA PRO A 450 -4.82 8.74 44.97
C PRO A 450 -4.54 8.26 43.53
N ASP A 451 -5.17 8.94 42.55
CA ASP A 451 -4.96 8.73 41.12
C ASP A 451 -5.27 7.31 40.59
N HIS A 452 -6.02 6.49 41.35
CA HIS A 452 -6.56 5.22 40.88
C HIS A 452 -7.64 5.42 39.80
N GLU A 453 -7.91 4.38 39.03
CA GLU A 453 -8.98 4.36 38.01
C GLU A 453 -9.96 3.18 38.22
N LEU A 454 -10.11 2.77 39.48
CA LEU A 454 -10.88 1.60 39.90
C LEU A 454 -12.28 1.99 40.38
N TRP A 455 -13.31 1.31 39.89
CA TRP A 455 -14.67 1.36 40.40
C TRP A 455 -14.89 0.30 41.47
N SER A 456 -15.49 0.67 42.61
CA SER A 456 -15.94 -0.29 43.62
C SER A 456 -17.41 -0.63 43.36
N CYS A 457 -17.69 -1.85 42.91
CA CYS A 457 -19.05 -2.32 42.68
C CYS A 457 -19.46 -3.34 43.74
N VAL A 458 -20.59 -3.09 44.40
CA VAL A 458 -21.16 -3.97 45.42
C VAL A 458 -22.41 -4.61 44.86
N MET A 459 -22.46 -5.94 44.91
CA MET A 459 -23.59 -6.76 44.48
C MET A 459 -24.24 -7.38 45.71
N SER A 460 -25.56 -7.17 45.86
CA SER A 460 -26.31 -7.71 46.98
C SER A 460 -27.74 -8.10 46.61
N GLY A 461 -28.27 -9.12 47.28
CA GLY A 461 -29.68 -9.54 47.17
C GLY A 461 -29.92 -10.73 46.24
N GLN A 462 -31.20 -10.97 45.94
CA GLN A 462 -31.70 -11.97 45.00
C GLN A 462 -33.06 -11.50 44.42
N PRO A 463 -33.15 -11.07 43.14
CA PRO A 463 -32.04 -10.93 42.18
C PRO A 463 -30.99 -9.94 42.70
N ALA A 464 -29.73 -10.18 42.35
CA ALA A 464 -28.64 -9.33 42.77
C ALA A 464 -28.77 -7.95 42.11
N LYS A 465 -28.61 -6.89 42.91
CA LYS A 465 -28.51 -5.52 42.43
C LYS A 465 -27.10 -4.99 42.65
N THR A 466 -26.59 -4.30 41.64
CA THR A 466 -25.21 -3.81 41.57
C THR A 466 -25.19 -2.30 41.73
N GLU A 467 -24.40 -1.82 42.69
CA GLU A 467 -24.15 -0.40 42.90
C GLU A 467 -22.65 -0.15 42.75
N CYS A 468 -22.29 0.70 41.78
CA CYS A 468 -20.91 1.05 41.47
C CYS A 468 -20.60 2.48 41.88
N SER A 469 -19.46 2.71 42.53
CA SER A 469 -19.00 4.03 42.94
C SER A 469 -17.52 4.28 42.61
N HIS A 470 -17.20 5.56 42.40
CA HIS A 470 -15.86 6.09 42.17
C HIS A 470 -15.73 7.48 42.81
N HIS A 471 -14.53 7.85 43.28
CA HIS A 471 -14.26 9.13 43.95
C HIS A 471 -14.42 10.40 43.09
N GLY A 472 -14.69 10.28 41.79
CA GLY A 472 -14.61 11.43 40.87
C GLY A 472 -15.10 11.18 39.45
N ARG A 473 -15.68 10.00 39.17
CA ARG A 473 -16.27 9.66 37.89
C ARG A 473 -17.74 9.35 38.10
N GLU A 474 -18.57 9.79 37.16
CA GLU A 474 -20.03 9.57 37.22
C GLU A 474 -20.48 8.42 36.30
N ASN A 475 -19.72 8.14 35.24
CA ASN A 475 -20.06 7.11 34.26
C ASN A 475 -19.26 5.82 34.53
N ASP A 476 -19.95 4.79 35.00
CA ASP A 476 -19.41 3.47 35.30
C ASP A 476 -19.20 2.58 34.06
N ARG A 477 -19.36 3.13 32.85
CA ARG A 477 -19.30 2.40 31.56
C ARG A 477 -20.31 1.25 31.46
N ASN A 478 -21.50 1.42 32.07
CA ASN A 478 -22.59 0.44 32.11
C ASN A 478 -22.25 -0.84 32.90
N ASN A 479 -21.26 -0.79 33.82
CA ASN A 479 -20.86 -1.95 34.62
C ASN A 479 -22.00 -2.45 35.52
N ALA A 480 -22.69 -1.56 36.25
CA ALA A 480 -23.80 -1.95 37.11
C ALA A 480 -24.91 -2.63 36.32
N HIS A 481 -25.31 -2.05 35.19
CA HIS A 481 -26.32 -2.61 34.30
C HIS A 481 -25.89 -3.98 33.73
N PHE A 482 -24.61 -4.14 33.35
CA PHE A 482 -24.08 -5.42 32.89
C PHE A 482 -24.23 -6.51 33.95
N PHE A 483 -23.78 -6.25 35.18
CA PHE A 483 -23.86 -7.23 36.27
C PHE A 483 -25.30 -7.55 36.66
N ASP A 484 -26.18 -6.54 36.73
CA ASP A 484 -27.61 -6.75 36.98
C ASP A 484 -28.23 -7.67 35.93
N ARG A 485 -27.92 -7.42 34.64
CA ARG A 485 -28.47 -8.22 33.54
C ARG A 485 -27.98 -9.66 33.54
N VAL A 486 -26.68 -9.90 33.77
CA VAL A 486 -26.12 -11.27 33.74
C VAL A 486 -26.46 -12.06 35.00
N THR A 487 -26.77 -11.39 36.11
CA THR A 487 -27.10 -12.04 37.38
C THR A 487 -28.59 -12.10 37.71
N GLU A 488 -29.45 -11.41 36.95
CA GLU A 488 -30.90 -11.33 37.14
C GLU A 488 -31.56 -12.70 37.40
N LYS A 489 -31.12 -13.73 36.67
CA LYS A 489 -31.73 -15.07 36.69
C LYS A 489 -30.95 -16.09 37.51
N ILE A 490 -29.83 -15.70 38.13
CA ILE A 490 -29.00 -16.63 38.90
C ILE A 490 -29.68 -16.90 40.24
N PRO A 491 -30.00 -18.16 40.58
CA PRO A 491 -30.76 -18.51 41.78
C PRO A 491 -29.87 -18.58 43.04
N VAL A 492 -28.95 -17.63 43.21
CA VAL A 492 -27.99 -17.58 44.32
C VAL A 492 -28.00 -16.18 44.93
N VAL A 493 -27.96 -16.10 46.26
CA VAL A 493 -27.78 -14.83 46.96
C VAL A 493 -26.32 -14.41 46.80
N LEU A 494 -26.09 -13.35 46.02
CA LEU A 494 -24.75 -12.81 45.83
C LEU A 494 -24.48 -11.72 46.86
N LYS A 495 -23.31 -11.80 47.50
CA LYS A 495 -22.77 -10.75 48.36
C LYS A 495 -21.31 -10.53 48.01
N LEU A 496 -21.08 -9.72 46.99
CA LEU A 496 -19.75 -9.52 46.41
C LEU A 496 -19.39 -8.04 46.41
N ARG A 497 -18.11 -7.74 46.63
CA ARG A 497 -17.51 -6.45 46.29
C ARG A 497 -16.44 -6.74 45.24
N LEU A 498 -16.42 -5.94 44.18
CA LEU A 498 -15.51 -6.08 43.05
C LEU A 498 -14.82 -4.74 42.79
N LEU A 499 -13.53 -4.78 42.46
CA LEU A 499 -12.84 -3.64 41.87
C LEU A 499 -12.78 -3.82 40.37
N LEU A 500 -13.31 -2.86 39.62
CA LEU A 500 -13.36 -2.88 38.16
C LEU A 500 -12.48 -1.79 37.60
N ASN A 501 -11.57 -2.16 36.71
CA ASN A 501 -10.76 -1.21 35.99
C ASN A 501 -11.61 -0.39 35.02
N HIS A 502 -11.50 0.94 35.07
CA HIS A 502 -12.19 1.84 34.16
C HIS A 502 -11.48 1.97 32.80
N LEU A 503 -10.15 1.77 32.79
CA LEU A 503 -9.30 2.02 31.63
C LEU A 503 -9.41 0.93 30.59
N ASP A 504 -8.93 1.25 29.39
CA ASP A 504 -8.80 0.30 28.29
C ASP A 504 -7.57 -0.60 28.50
N GLU A 505 -6.48 -0.03 29.04
CA GLU A 505 -5.30 -0.78 29.47
C GLU A 505 -5.55 -1.53 30.79
N PRO A 506 -5.04 -2.77 30.94
CA PRO A 506 -4.97 -3.46 32.23
C PRO A 506 -4.10 -2.71 33.25
N THR A 507 -4.22 -3.04 34.53
CA THR A 507 -3.58 -2.25 35.61
C THR A 507 -2.70 -3.05 36.55
N VAL A 508 -2.89 -4.35 36.76
CA VAL A 508 -2.25 -5.07 37.87
C VAL A 508 -0.97 -5.77 37.45
N MET A 509 0.13 -5.45 38.15
CA MET A 509 1.36 -6.24 38.15
C MET A 509 1.53 -6.92 39.51
N ILE A 510 1.58 -8.25 39.51
CA ILE A 510 1.78 -9.03 40.74
C ILE A 510 3.29 -9.32 40.88
N PRO A 511 3.98 -8.69 41.85
CA PRO A 511 5.38 -9.01 42.09
C PRO A 511 5.54 -10.43 42.68
N PRO A 512 6.72 -11.05 42.56
CA PRO A 512 7.01 -12.34 43.18
C PRO A 512 6.85 -12.25 44.70
N LEU A 513 6.54 -13.37 45.36
CA LEU A 513 6.28 -13.43 46.82
C LEU A 513 7.34 -12.73 47.68
N SER A 514 8.61 -12.73 47.25
CA SER A 514 9.72 -12.07 47.96
C SER A 514 9.69 -10.54 47.93
N ALA A 515 8.94 -9.94 47.00
CA ALA A 515 8.87 -8.50 46.75
C ALA A 515 7.44 -7.94 46.90
N GLN A 516 6.48 -8.74 47.36
CA GLN A 516 5.11 -8.28 47.60
C GLN A 516 5.06 -7.34 48.80
N SER A 517 4.67 -6.08 48.54
CA SER A 517 4.36 -5.09 49.57
C SER A 517 2.95 -5.31 50.13
N ILE A 518 2.75 -4.94 51.41
CA ILE A 518 1.44 -4.95 52.07
C ILE A 518 0.52 -3.88 51.45
N ARG A 519 1.08 -2.77 50.95
CA ARG A 519 0.32 -1.70 50.27
C ARG A 519 0.62 -1.70 48.78
N PRO A 520 -0.40 -1.67 47.92
CA PRO A 520 -0.20 -1.51 46.48
C PRO A 520 0.34 -0.12 46.17
N VAL A 521 1.15 -0.02 45.13
CA VAL A 521 1.67 1.25 44.62
C VAL A 521 1.05 1.51 43.25
N ILE A 522 0.37 2.65 43.11
CA ILE A 522 -0.23 3.06 41.84
C ILE A 522 0.65 4.12 41.19
N THR A 523 1.10 3.86 39.96
CA THR A 523 1.93 4.79 39.19
C THR A 523 1.29 5.14 37.84
N ASN A 524 1.39 6.40 37.45
CA ASN A 524 0.99 6.84 36.11
C ASN A 524 2.14 6.59 35.13
N ARG A 525 1.89 5.74 34.13
CA ARG A 525 2.82 5.41 33.03
C ARG A 525 2.25 5.79 31.65
N GLY A 526 1.19 6.60 31.63
CA GLY A 526 0.57 7.09 30.40
C GLY A 526 1.56 7.90 29.56
N GLY A 527 1.70 7.50 28.31
CA GLY A 527 2.58 8.07 27.30
C GLY A 527 4.06 7.73 27.49
N GLU A 528 4.42 6.92 28.48
CA GLU A 528 5.78 6.44 28.71
C GLU A 528 5.98 5.05 28.09
N ARG A 529 7.23 4.65 27.84
CA ARG A 529 7.51 3.28 27.41
C ARG A 529 7.21 2.34 28.58
N ALA A 530 6.39 1.31 28.36
CA ALA A 530 5.93 0.41 29.42
C ALA A 530 6.59 -0.98 29.37
N TRP A 531 7.30 -1.31 28.28
CA TRP A 531 7.93 -2.61 28.07
C TRP A 531 8.76 -3.09 29.27
N GLU A 532 9.65 -2.24 29.80
CA GLU A 532 10.59 -2.62 30.86
C GLU A 532 9.84 -3.00 32.15
N VAL A 533 8.78 -2.26 32.49
CA VAL A 533 8.01 -2.49 33.72
C VAL A 533 7.10 -3.70 33.57
N LEU A 534 6.44 -3.85 32.41
CA LEU A 534 5.53 -4.97 32.15
C LEU A 534 6.25 -6.32 31.96
N THR A 535 7.58 -6.30 31.80
CA THR A 535 8.41 -7.51 31.63
C THR A 535 9.45 -7.71 32.73
N GLU A 536 9.42 -6.88 33.79
CA GLU A 536 10.40 -6.91 34.88
C GLU A 536 10.57 -8.31 35.49
N PHE A 537 9.46 -9.03 35.68
CA PHE A 537 9.47 -10.36 36.32
C PHE A 537 9.65 -11.53 35.35
N CYS A 538 9.83 -11.29 34.05
CA CYS A 538 10.00 -12.36 33.05
C CYS A 538 11.22 -13.25 33.31
N SER A 539 12.30 -12.69 33.86
CA SER A 539 13.51 -13.46 34.18
C SER A 539 13.27 -14.55 35.23
N LEU A 540 12.28 -14.37 36.10
CA LEU A 540 11.92 -15.35 37.14
C LEU A 540 11.08 -16.52 36.57
N ARG A 541 10.29 -16.26 35.52
CA ARG A 541 9.46 -17.27 34.84
C ARG A 541 10.25 -18.24 33.96
N LYS A 542 11.40 -17.84 33.43
CA LYS A 542 12.23 -18.67 32.52
C LYS A 542 12.69 -20.01 33.11
N ASN A 543 12.58 -20.21 34.42
CA ASN A 543 12.96 -21.46 35.08
C ASN A 543 11.88 -22.56 35.05
N GLU A 544 10.64 -22.27 34.62
CA GLU A 544 9.52 -23.24 34.71
C GLU A 544 9.04 -23.85 33.38
N SER A 545 9.43 -23.34 32.20
CA SER A 545 8.99 -23.91 30.92
C SER A 545 10.14 -24.15 29.92
N LYS A 546 10.60 -25.40 29.84
CA LYS A 546 11.31 -25.93 28.66
C LYS A 546 10.73 -27.28 28.28
N SER A 547 9.60 -27.24 27.58
CA SER A 547 9.24 -28.29 26.64
C SER A 547 8.46 -27.63 25.51
N GLU A 548 9.18 -27.05 24.56
CA GLU A 548 8.61 -26.72 23.26
C GLU A 548 8.21 -28.04 22.59
N VAL A 549 6.92 -28.38 22.65
CA VAL A 549 6.39 -29.39 21.75
C VAL A 549 6.37 -28.72 20.38
N ALA A 550 7.39 -28.99 19.57
CA ALA A 550 7.46 -28.48 18.21
C ALA A 550 6.18 -28.88 17.46
N SER A 551 5.41 -27.90 17.01
CA SER A 551 4.20 -28.16 16.23
C SER A 551 4.57 -28.97 14.99
N THR A 552 3.91 -30.10 14.76
CA THR A 552 4.17 -30.98 13.60
C THR A 552 3.60 -30.43 12.28
N ILE A 553 3.08 -29.20 12.28
CA ILE A 553 2.42 -28.57 11.14
C ILE A 553 3.47 -27.93 10.23
N GLU A 554 3.53 -28.39 8.98
CA GLU A 554 4.37 -27.79 7.95
C GLU A 554 3.85 -26.40 7.57
N THR A 555 4.62 -25.36 7.85
CA THR A 555 4.26 -23.96 7.55
C THR A 555 4.90 -23.44 6.28
N TYR A 556 5.66 -24.27 5.55
CA TYR A 556 6.39 -23.89 4.34
C TYR A 556 7.35 -22.71 4.57
N GLY A 557 7.87 -22.56 5.78
CA GLY A 557 8.75 -21.45 6.19
C GLY A 557 8.05 -20.11 6.41
N LEU A 558 6.71 -20.08 6.45
CA LEU A 558 5.91 -18.88 6.75
C LEU A 558 5.58 -18.79 8.26
N PRO A 559 5.38 -17.57 8.80
CA PRO A 559 5.34 -17.33 10.25
C PRO A 559 3.97 -17.62 10.92
N PHE A 560 3.25 -18.67 10.51
CA PHE A 560 1.94 -19.00 11.08
C PHE A 560 1.98 -19.25 12.60
N VAL A 561 0.97 -18.76 13.31
CA VAL A 561 0.73 -19.09 14.73
C VAL A 561 0.23 -20.52 14.87
N THR A 562 1.04 -21.39 15.47
CA THR A 562 0.68 -22.79 15.76
C THR A 562 0.33 -23.03 17.23
N ASP A 563 0.85 -22.21 18.15
CA ASP A 563 0.47 -22.20 19.57
C ASP A 563 0.10 -20.78 20.01
N ARG A 564 -1.18 -20.59 20.35
CA ARG A 564 -1.71 -19.30 20.79
C ARG A 564 -1.16 -18.86 22.15
N LYS A 565 -1.01 -19.78 23.12
CA LYS A 565 -0.53 -19.41 24.47
C LYS A 565 0.93 -18.96 24.40
N ALA A 566 1.75 -19.69 23.65
CA ALA A 566 3.16 -19.32 23.42
C ALA A 566 3.28 -17.97 22.67
N ALA A 567 2.53 -17.80 21.57
CA ALA A 567 2.60 -16.57 20.76
C ALA A 567 2.19 -15.29 21.50
N MET A 568 1.35 -15.40 22.53
CA MET A 568 0.91 -14.28 23.39
C MET A 568 1.77 -14.13 24.67
N ASP A 569 2.78 -14.98 24.88
CA ASP A 569 3.68 -14.87 26.04
C ASP A 569 4.70 -13.74 25.81
N LEU A 570 4.50 -12.59 26.47
CA LEU A 570 5.39 -11.45 26.33
C LEU A 570 6.82 -11.77 26.77
N CYS A 571 7.01 -12.72 27.69
CA CYS A 571 8.34 -13.10 28.16
C CYS A 571 9.14 -13.91 27.11
N GLN A 572 8.44 -14.50 26.13
CA GLN A 572 9.06 -15.25 25.03
C GLN A 572 9.29 -14.38 23.79
N HIS A 573 8.61 -13.22 23.68
CA HIS A 573 8.59 -12.37 22.49
C HIS A 573 9.07 -10.93 22.76
N PRO A 574 10.37 -10.71 23.04
CA PRO A 574 10.93 -9.37 23.24
C PRO A 574 10.80 -8.43 22.02
N GLU A 575 10.64 -9.00 20.83
CA GLU A 575 10.37 -8.27 19.59
C GLU A 575 9.06 -7.46 19.61
N TYR A 576 8.13 -7.74 20.53
CA TYR A 576 6.87 -7.01 20.62
C TYR A 576 7.00 -5.62 21.22
N SER A 577 8.09 -5.34 21.93
CA SER A 577 8.35 -4.10 22.67
C SER A 577 8.00 -2.79 21.93
N ASP A 578 8.37 -2.68 20.66
CA ASP A 578 8.16 -1.47 19.84
C ASP A 578 6.98 -1.58 18.87
N THR A 579 6.27 -2.71 18.89
CA THR A 579 5.29 -3.05 17.85
C THR A 579 3.85 -3.08 18.32
N HIS A 580 3.62 -2.89 19.63
CA HIS A 580 2.32 -2.89 20.29
C HIS A 580 2.16 -1.65 21.19
N GLY A 581 1.06 -0.91 21.03
CA GLY A 581 0.76 0.34 21.74
C GLY A 581 0.94 0.28 23.25
N LEU A 582 0.33 -0.73 23.89
CA LEU A 582 0.44 -0.93 25.34
C LEU A 582 1.90 -1.00 25.84
N LEU A 583 2.82 -1.55 25.03
CA LEU A 583 4.21 -1.77 25.39
C LEU A 583 5.09 -0.56 25.03
N ALA A 584 4.86 0.00 23.84
CA ALA A 584 5.68 1.07 23.28
C ALA A 584 5.37 2.43 23.91
N ALA A 585 4.08 2.76 24.06
CA ALA A 585 3.58 3.98 24.69
C ALA A 585 2.05 3.89 24.86
N PRO A 586 1.50 3.38 25.98
CA PRO A 586 0.06 3.40 26.25
C PRO A 586 -0.44 4.84 26.46
N GLU A 587 -1.70 5.18 26.18
CA GLU A 587 -2.23 6.53 26.41
C GLU A 587 -2.43 6.86 27.88
N SER A 588 -3.01 5.94 28.65
CA SER A 588 -3.58 6.25 29.97
C SER A 588 -3.17 5.32 31.11
N LEU A 589 -2.25 4.36 30.84
CA LEU A 589 -1.82 3.33 31.80
C LEU A 589 -1.62 3.84 33.23
N ARG A 590 -2.42 3.30 34.15
CA ARG A 590 -2.23 3.35 35.60
C ARG A 590 -1.78 1.98 36.05
N LEU A 591 -0.55 1.86 36.50
CA LEU A 591 0.01 0.59 36.91
C LEU A 591 -0.12 0.42 38.42
N THR A 592 -0.83 -0.62 38.85
CA THR A 592 -0.99 -1.05 40.23
C THR A 592 -0.01 -2.20 40.50
N GLU A 593 1.10 -1.91 41.17
CA GLU A 593 2.05 -2.92 41.62
C GLU A 593 1.61 -3.45 42.99
N GLY A 594 1.15 -4.70 43.03
CA GLY A 594 0.66 -5.32 44.26
C GLY A 594 -0.28 -6.50 44.00
N LEU A 595 -0.56 -7.27 45.04
CA LEU A 595 -1.52 -8.37 44.98
C LEU A 595 -2.95 -7.83 45.16
N VAL A 596 -3.48 -7.14 44.16
CA VAL A 596 -4.83 -6.52 44.19
C VAL A 596 -5.78 -7.21 43.20
N PRO A 597 -6.96 -7.67 43.63
CA PRO A 597 -7.92 -8.33 42.76
C PRO A 597 -8.73 -7.31 41.95
N VAL A 598 -8.23 -6.94 40.77
CA VAL A 598 -8.91 -6.02 39.84
C VAL A 598 -9.44 -6.78 38.63
N LEU A 599 -10.69 -6.48 38.26
CA LEU A 599 -11.34 -7.02 37.08
C LEU A 599 -11.08 -6.11 35.86
N SER A 600 -10.52 -6.68 34.80
CA SER A 600 -10.27 -6.01 33.51
C SER A 600 -10.80 -6.85 32.35
N ASN A 601 -10.97 -6.24 31.18
CA ASN A 601 -11.55 -6.94 30.02
C ASN A 601 -10.51 -7.57 29.08
N GLY A 602 -9.23 -7.36 29.34
CA GLY A 602 -8.10 -7.95 28.63
C GLY A 602 -6.82 -7.66 29.40
N ALA A 603 -5.86 -8.57 29.34
CA ALA A 603 -4.57 -8.42 30.01
C ALA A 603 -3.50 -9.26 29.28
N PRO A 604 -2.28 -8.74 29.11
CA PRO A 604 -1.14 -9.55 28.69
C PRO A 604 -0.80 -10.65 29.69
N SER A 605 -0.06 -11.64 29.20
CA SER A 605 0.40 -12.80 29.97
C SER A 605 1.23 -12.46 31.22
N THR A 606 1.80 -11.25 31.31
CA THR A 606 2.61 -10.79 32.46
C THR A 606 1.81 -10.08 33.54
N MET A 607 0.54 -9.75 33.28
CA MET A 607 -0.30 -8.97 34.19
C MET A 607 -1.26 -9.86 34.99
N GLY A 608 -1.67 -9.38 36.15
CA GLY A 608 -2.44 -10.13 37.15
C GLY A 608 -3.93 -9.81 37.21
N ASP A 609 -4.45 -9.01 36.28
CA ASP A 609 -5.86 -8.65 36.24
C ASP A 609 -6.74 -9.91 36.02
N ILE A 610 -7.88 -9.94 36.71
CA ILE A 610 -8.89 -10.99 36.57
C ILE A 610 -9.77 -10.65 35.37
N LEU A 611 -9.81 -11.51 34.36
CA LEU A 611 -10.57 -11.23 33.15
C LEU A 611 -12.07 -11.42 33.36
N TYR A 612 -12.85 -10.44 32.93
CA TYR A 612 -14.32 -10.53 32.85
C TYR A 612 -14.84 -10.06 31.48
N PRO A 613 -16.04 -10.51 31.06
CA PRO A 613 -16.61 -10.12 29.76
C PRO A 613 -16.88 -8.63 29.65
N SER A 614 -16.71 -8.06 28.46
CA SER A 614 -17.02 -6.66 28.19
C SER A 614 -18.51 -6.35 28.37
N THR A 615 -18.84 -5.14 28.85
CA THR A 615 -20.22 -4.63 28.87
C THR A 615 -20.86 -4.57 27.48
N ALA A 616 -20.06 -4.56 26.40
CA ALA A 616 -20.54 -4.66 25.03
C ALA A 616 -21.35 -5.94 24.74
N TYR A 617 -21.24 -7.00 25.55
CA TYR A 617 -22.04 -8.21 25.38
C TYR A 617 -23.54 -7.99 25.62
N VAL A 618 -23.91 -7.01 26.44
CA VAL A 618 -25.30 -6.72 26.81
C VAL A 618 -25.87 -5.46 26.16
N GLU A 619 -25.11 -4.80 25.29
CA GLU A 619 -25.55 -3.59 24.59
C GLU A 619 -26.04 -3.92 23.18
N GLU A 620 -27.27 -4.40 23.09
CA GLU A 620 -27.85 -4.94 21.85
C GLU A 620 -27.98 -3.88 20.75
N ASP A 621 -28.36 -2.67 21.12
CA ASP A 621 -28.60 -1.55 20.23
C ASP A 621 -27.32 -1.01 19.56
N ARG A 622 -26.14 -1.30 20.13
CA ARG A 622 -24.84 -0.85 19.59
C ARG A 622 -23.97 -1.97 19.03
N PHE A 623 -24.00 -3.16 19.63
CA PHE A 623 -23.04 -4.22 19.33
C PHE A 623 -23.67 -5.55 18.94
N ALA A 624 -25.00 -5.66 18.81
CA ALA A 624 -25.63 -6.88 18.34
C ALA A 624 -25.28 -7.18 16.87
N TYR A 625 -24.92 -8.44 16.62
CA TYR A 625 -24.85 -8.99 15.28
C TYR A 625 -26.26 -9.26 14.76
N HIS A 626 -26.52 -8.85 13.50
CA HIS A 626 -27.79 -9.07 12.82
C HIS A 626 -27.53 -9.86 11.53
N ALA A 627 -27.85 -11.15 11.55
CA ALA A 627 -27.61 -12.07 10.44
C ALA A 627 -28.32 -11.62 9.14
N GLU A 628 -29.45 -10.93 9.25
CA GLU A 628 -30.24 -10.44 8.10
C GLU A 628 -29.52 -9.36 7.29
N ARG A 629 -28.48 -8.75 7.87
CA ARG A 629 -27.65 -7.72 7.23
C ARG A 629 -26.34 -8.29 6.66
N ASP A 630 -26.07 -9.57 6.88
CA ASP A 630 -24.89 -10.25 6.37
C ASP A 630 -25.13 -10.87 4.99
N ILE A 631 -24.06 -11.32 4.36
CA ILE A 631 -24.05 -11.89 3.02
C ILE A 631 -23.36 -13.26 3.09
N ASP A 632 -23.91 -14.25 2.38
CA ASP A 632 -23.32 -15.59 2.26
C ASP A 632 -21.84 -15.52 1.82
N TRP A 633 -21.01 -16.44 2.35
CA TRP A 633 -19.57 -16.51 2.08
C TRP A 633 -19.23 -16.44 0.59
N ASP A 634 -19.90 -17.24 -0.24
CA ASP A 634 -19.63 -17.35 -1.68
C ASP A 634 -19.89 -16.06 -2.46
N LYS A 635 -20.60 -15.10 -1.87
CA LYS A 635 -20.91 -13.78 -2.45
C LYS A 635 -20.00 -12.67 -1.93
N LYS A 636 -19.11 -12.96 -0.97
CA LYS A 636 -18.17 -11.98 -0.43
C LYS A 636 -17.03 -11.74 -1.42
N GLN A 637 -16.51 -10.51 -1.43
CA GLN A 637 -15.38 -10.13 -2.26
C GLN A 637 -14.07 -10.67 -1.65
N ASN A 638 -13.18 -11.17 -2.50
CA ASN A 638 -11.83 -11.60 -2.11
C ASN A 638 -10.90 -10.39 -1.89
N ASN A 639 -11.28 -9.54 -0.94
CA ASN A 639 -10.60 -8.31 -0.57
C ASN A 639 -10.32 -8.33 0.93
N LEU A 640 -9.52 -7.37 1.38
CA LEU A 640 -9.29 -7.11 2.79
C LEU A 640 -9.93 -5.78 3.18
N TYR A 641 -10.64 -5.73 4.32
CA TYR A 641 -11.30 -4.52 4.81
C TYR A 641 -11.00 -4.25 6.29
N TRP A 642 -10.49 -3.06 6.56
CA TRP A 642 -10.30 -2.55 7.93
C TRP A 642 -10.64 -1.06 7.99
N ALA A 643 -11.35 -0.67 9.05
CA ALA A 643 -11.63 0.72 9.40
C ALA A 643 -11.67 0.85 10.93
N GLY A 644 -10.91 1.79 11.48
CA GLY A 644 -10.86 2.06 12.91
C GLY A 644 -10.12 3.38 13.20
N SER A 645 -10.31 3.91 14.40
CA SER A 645 -9.56 5.05 14.94
C SER A 645 -8.11 4.65 15.27
N THR A 646 -7.25 5.62 15.58
CA THR A 646 -5.84 5.36 15.96
C THR A 646 -5.66 5.17 17.47
N THR A 647 -6.50 4.38 18.12
CA THR A 647 -6.52 4.17 19.59
C THR A 647 -5.58 3.05 20.06
N GLY A 648 -4.46 2.85 19.35
CA GLY A 648 -3.55 1.72 19.55
C GLY A 648 -2.22 2.14 20.17
N GLY A 649 -2.22 3.11 21.09
CA GLY A 649 -1.03 3.70 21.70
C GLY A 649 -0.92 5.21 21.48
N HIS A 650 -0.22 5.87 22.39
CA HIS A 650 0.09 7.29 22.38
C HIS A 650 1.12 7.63 21.30
N ALA A 651 0.65 8.22 20.21
CA ALA A 651 1.47 8.61 19.07
C ALA A 651 2.27 9.91 19.33
N ARG A 652 3.59 9.82 19.17
CA ARG A 652 4.57 10.91 19.26
C ARG A 652 5.46 10.95 18.00
N PRO A 653 6.14 12.08 17.73
CA PRO A 653 7.26 12.08 16.78
C PRO A 653 8.22 10.91 17.06
N GLY A 654 8.58 10.14 16.03
CA GLY A 654 9.53 9.05 16.14
C GLY A 654 9.00 7.66 16.58
N ASN A 655 7.82 7.53 17.23
CA ASN A 655 7.27 6.22 17.61
C ASN A 655 6.01 5.79 16.84
N TRP A 656 5.30 6.74 16.21
CA TRP A 656 3.97 6.51 15.64
C TRP A 656 3.95 5.45 14.53
N ASN A 657 5.06 5.29 13.81
CA ASN A 657 5.21 4.33 12.71
C ASN A 657 5.40 2.89 13.20
N GLY A 658 5.75 2.69 14.48
CA GLY A 658 5.88 1.39 15.13
C GLY A 658 4.55 0.85 15.66
N LEU A 659 3.53 1.70 15.81
CA LEU A 659 2.23 1.30 16.34
C LEU A 659 1.48 0.36 15.36
N GLN A 660 0.77 -0.64 15.89
CA GLN A 660 0.22 -1.76 15.12
C GLN A 660 -0.75 -1.34 14.00
N ARG A 661 -1.61 -0.35 14.25
CA ARG A 661 -2.58 0.14 13.24
C ARG A 661 -1.87 0.89 12.12
N GLN A 662 -0.84 1.66 12.45
CA GLN A 662 -0.04 2.42 11.49
C GLN A 662 0.83 1.49 10.64
N ARG A 663 1.44 0.46 11.25
CA ARG A 663 2.16 -0.61 10.54
C ARG A 663 1.26 -1.33 9.55
N PHE A 664 0.03 -1.66 9.96
CA PHE A 664 -0.95 -2.28 9.08
C PHE A 664 -1.37 -1.36 7.93
N VAL A 665 -1.61 -0.07 8.18
CA VAL A 665 -1.89 0.88 7.10
C VAL A 665 -0.69 1.03 6.17
N GLU A 666 0.53 1.11 6.69
CA GLU A 666 1.77 1.12 5.89
C GLU A 666 1.86 -0.10 4.97
N LEU A 667 1.57 -1.28 5.51
CA LEU A 667 1.50 -2.56 4.79
C LEU A 667 0.43 -2.53 3.70
N ALA A 668 -0.81 -2.21 4.06
CA ALA A 668 -1.97 -2.17 3.17
C ALA A 668 -1.83 -1.15 2.03
N GLN A 669 -1.07 -0.08 2.25
CA GLN A 669 -0.80 0.97 1.27
C GLN A 669 0.51 0.73 0.52
N ASN A 670 1.32 -0.25 0.94
CA ASN A 670 2.65 -0.53 0.42
C ASN A 670 3.54 0.72 0.36
N LEU A 671 3.56 1.52 1.45
CA LEU A 671 4.33 2.77 1.50
C LEU A 671 5.84 2.52 1.54
N LYS A 672 6.26 1.35 2.06
CA LYS A 672 7.63 0.86 1.95
C LYS A 672 7.62 -0.28 0.96
N HIS A 673 8.35 -0.16 -0.15
CA HIS A 673 8.50 -1.21 -1.18
C HIS A 673 9.11 -2.49 -0.58
N ARG A 674 8.28 -3.30 0.08
CA ARG A 674 8.66 -4.53 0.75
C ARG A 674 8.34 -5.73 -0.14
N THR A 675 9.18 -6.75 -0.04
CA THR A 675 8.92 -8.07 -0.61
C THR A 675 8.10 -8.89 0.37
N PHE A 676 7.05 -9.52 -0.11
CA PHE A 676 6.18 -10.41 0.65
C PHE A 676 6.30 -11.84 0.12
N SER A 677 6.08 -12.80 1.01
CA SER A 677 6.01 -14.23 0.70
C SER A 677 4.59 -14.70 1.02
N TYR A 678 4.01 -15.54 0.17
CA TYR A 678 2.65 -16.04 0.36
C TYR A 678 2.50 -17.47 -0.17
N LEU A 679 1.47 -18.17 0.30
CA LEU A 679 1.09 -19.47 -0.23
C LEU A 679 0.23 -19.28 -1.48
N ARG A 680 0.59 -19.97 -2.57
CA ARG A 680 -0.23 -20.08 -3.78
C ARG A 680 -0.76 -21.50 -3.90
N GLU A 681 -2.06 -21.63 -4.10
CA GLU A 681 -2.68 -22.90 -4.43
C GLU A 681 -2.30 -23.30 -5.86
N LYS A 682 -1.78 -24.52 -6.04
CA LYS A 682 -1.56 -25.12 -7.36
C LYS A 682 -2.35 -26.43 -7.42
N SER A 683 -2.81 -26.82 -8.61
CA SER A 683 -3.61 -28.02 -8.86
C SER A 683 -3.18 -29.24 -8.02
N GLY A 684 -3.82 -29.46 -6.87
CA GLY A 684 -3.55 -30.56 -5.93
C GLY A 684 -2.88 -30.22 -4.58
N GLY A 685 -2.53 -28.97 -4.28
CA GLY A 685 -1.94 -28.59 -2.98
C GLY A 685 -1.46 -27.13 -2.85
N ALA A 686 -1.04 -26.72 -1.65
CA ALA A 686 -0.49 -25.38 -1.39
C ALA A 686 1.04 -25.37 -1.54
N ALA A 687 1.62 -24.26 -2.00
CA ALA A 687 3.06 -24.08 -2.05
C ALA A 687 3.49 -22.65 -1.73
N ALA A 688 4.60 -22.50 -1.01
CA ALA A 688 5.20 -21.19 -0.75
C ALA A 688 5.81 -20.58 -2.01
N VAL A 689 5.37 -19.37 -2.34
CA VAL A 689 6.02 -18.49 -3.30
C VAL A 689 6.84 -17.49 -2.50
N LEU A 690 8.15 -17.50 -2.72
CA LEU A 690 9.06 -16.84 -1.79
C LEU A 690 9.13 -15.32 -1.96
N HIS A 691 8.84 -14.74 -3.13
CA HIS A 691 9.04 -13.29 -3.31
C HIS A 691 8.08 -12.65 -4.33
N GLU A 692 7.25 -11.71 -3.86
CA GLU A 692 6.57 -10.70 -4.69
C GLU A 692 6.80 -9.32 -4.05
N GLN A 693 7.27 -8.33 -4.80
CA GLN A 693 7.25 -6.94 -4.34
C GLN A 693 5.79 -6.50 -4.35
N ALA A 694 5.21 -5.90 -3.31
CA ALA A 694 3.83 -5.42 -3.50
C ALA A 694 3.79 -4.30 -4.55
N VAL A 695 2.76 -4.30 -5.41
CA VAL A 695 2.44 -3.19 -6.34
C VAL A 695 1.04 -2.69 -6.01
N ASP A 696 0.90 -1.38 -6.21
CA ASP A 696 -0.27 -0.50 -6.09
C ASP A 696 -1.63 -1.23 -5.93
N LYS A 697 -2.44 -0.74 -4.98
CA LYS A 697 -3.69 -1.29 -4.40
C LYS A 697 -4.70 -2.04 -5.28
N ARG A 698 -4.57 -1.95 -6.60
CA ARG A 698 -5.49 -2.53 -7.58
C ARG A 698 -4.98 -3.81 -8.24
N GLU A 699 -3.68 -4.09 -8.16
CA GLU A 699 -3.08 -5.24 -8.87
C GLU A 699 -2.58 -6.34 -7.93
N SER A 700 -2.56 -6.10 -6.61
CA SER A 700 -2.38 -7.16 -5.62
C SER A 700 -3.64 -8.04 -5.53
N PRO A 701 -3.53 -9.37 -5.43
CA PRO A 701 -4.66 -10.25 -5.09
C PRO A 701 -5.31 -9.87 -3.74
N LEU A 702 -4.60 -9.10 -2.91
CA LEU A 702 -5.12 -8.40 -1.74
C LEU A 702 -5.47 -6.94 -2.12
N SER A 703 -6.70 -6.71 -2.59
CA SER A 703 -7.22 -5.35 -2.72
C SER A 703 -7.66 -4.83 -1.34
N PHE A 704 -6.96 -3.83 -0.83
CA PHE A 704 -7.29 -3.18 0.45
C PHE A 704 -8.37 -2.12 0.24
N ALA A 705 -9.61 -2.44 0.60
CA ALA A 705 -10.72 -1.50 0.52
C ALA A 705 -10.77 -0.64 1.79
N THR A 706 -10.16 0.55 1.78
CA THR A 706 -10.51 1.60 2.76
C THR A 706 -11.83 2.23 2.31
N GLY A 707 -12.94 1.86 2.95
CA GLY A 707 -14.27 2.31 2.54
C GLY A 707 -14.46 3.82 2.74
N VAL A 708 -14.62 4.56 1.64
CA VAL A 708 -15.17 5.93 1.66
C VAL A 708 -16.24 6.02 0.57
N ARG A 709 -17.50 6.27 0.96
CA ARG A 709 -18.53 6.81 0.06
C ARG A 709 -18.92 8.21 0.53
N PRO A 710 -18.91 9.23 -0.35
CA PRO A 710 -19.29 10.58 0.04
C PRO A 710 -20.80 10.79 -0.13
N ARG A 711 -21.48 11.25 0.92
CA ARG A 711 -22.73 12.02 0.80
C ARG A 711 -22.99 12.90 2.03
N TRP A 712 -22.65 14.20 1.91
CA TRP A 712 -23.11 15.40 2.66
C TRP A 712 -22.94 15.38 4.21
N LYS A 713 -22.70 16.45 4.99
CA LYS A 713 -22.80 17.92 4.87
C LYS A 713 -21.96 18.58 6.00
N ARG A 714 -21.58 19.85 5.77
CA ARG A 714 -20.61 20.75 6.44
C ARG A 714 -20.22 20.43 7.89
N ASP A 715 -18.98 19.97 8.07
CA ASP A 715 -17.88 20.66 8.79
C ASP A 715 -16.87 19.62 9.31
N GLN A 716 -15.58 19.90 9.05
CA GLN A 716 -14.41 19.04 9.26
C GLN A 716 -14.35 17.76 8.39
N TRP A 717 -13.67 17.86 7.25
CA TRP A 717 -13.34 16.68 6.44
C TRP A 717 -11.97 16.79 5.77
N ALA A 718 -11.26 15.67 5.75
CA ALA A 718 -10.20 15.42 4.80
C ALA A 718 -10.33 14.01 4.22
N VAL A 719 -10.64 13.91 2.93
CA VAL A 719 -10.44 12.69 2.13
C VAL A 719 -8.93 12.48 1.98
N LEU A 720 -8.33 11.52 2.69
CA LEU A 720 -6.89 11.29 2.61
C LEU A 720 -6.54 10.28 1.50
N GLN A 721 -5.88 10.78 0.45
CA GLN A 721 -5.20 9.97 -0.56
C GLN A 721 -3.83 9.48 -0.04
N PRO A 722 -3.19 8.45 -0.65
CA PRO A 722 -1.93 7.87 -0.17
C PRO A 722 -0.82 8.89 0.13
N ARG A 723 -0.68 9.93 -0.71
CA ARG A 723 0.25 11.06 -0.51
C ARG A 723 0.03 11.82 0.80
N ARG A 724 -1.21 11.93 1.30
CA ARG A 724 -1.50 12.66 2.55
C ARG A 724 -1.10 11.89 3.81
N ILE A 725 -0.97 10.56 3.74
CA ILE A 725 -0.46 9.76 4.86
C ILE A 725 1.07 9.89 4.92
N GLU A 726 1.75 9.86 3.77
CA GLU A 726 3.20 10.06 3.69
C GLU A 726 3.66 11.47 4.09
N VAL A 727 2.92 12.53 3.72
CA VAL A 727 3.27 13.91 4.11
C VAL A 727 2.99 14.15 5.61
N ALA A 728 1.88 13.65 6.15
CA ALA A 728 1.61 13.71 7.59
C ALA A 728 2.65 12.92 8.41
N ALA A 729 3.16 11.82 7.86
CA ALA A 729 4.23 11.00 8.41
C ALA A 729 5.60 11.70 8.42
N THR A 730 5.95 12.42 7.34
CA THR A 730 7.26 13.07 7.18
C THR A 730 7.33 14.46 7.84
N GLU A 731 6.23 15.20 7.95
CA GLU A 731 6.21 16.47 8.71
C GLU A 731 6.20 16.25 10.24
N ALA A 732 5.72 15.09 10.72
CA ALA A 732 5.69 14.74 12.13
C ALA A 732 7.10 14.57 12.74
N ASP A 733 8.08 14.13 11.95
CA ASP A 733 9.47 13.94 12.41
C ASP A 733 10.23 15.27 12.58
N ASN A 734 9.78 16.36 11.96
CA ASN A 734 10.54 17.63 11.92
C ASN A 734 9.93 18.78 12.75
N HIS A 735 8.65 18.72 13.16
CA HIS A 735 8.03 19.80 13.94
C HIS A 735 7.02 19.32 15.02
N PRO A 736 7.25 19.65 16.32
CA PRO A 736 6.44 19.15 17.44
C PRO A 736 4.97 19.65 17.45
N ARG A 737 4.68 20.79 16.79
CA ARG A 737 3.29 21.30 16.65
C ARG A 737 2.53 20.65 15.48
N VAL A 738 3.26 20.07 14.51
CA VAL A 738 2.68 19.42 13.32
C VAL A 738 2.39 17.95 13.59
N ALA A 739 3.22 17.26 14.38
CA ALA A 739 2.95 15.89 14.82
C ALA A 739 1.61 15.74 15.57
N ARG A 740 1.27 16.71 16.43
CA ARG A 740 -0.04 16.73 17.13
C ARG A 740 -1.20 16.91 16.14
N ARG A 741 -1.01 17.70 15.08
CA ARG A 741 -2.00 17.90 14.00
C ARG A 741 -2.06 16.74 13.01
N ALA A 742 -0.97 16.04 12.74
CA ALA A 742 -0.90 14.84 11.90
C ALA A 742 -1.57 13.64 12.59
N ALA A 743 -1.30 13.43 13.88
CA ALA A 743 -2.03 12.46 14.71
C ALA A 743 -3.53 12.78 14.78
N LEU A 744 -3.89 14.06 14.95
CA LEU A 744 -5.29 14.52 14.90
C LEU A 744 -5.91 14.41 13.48
N ALA A 745 -5.14 14.59 12.41
CA ALA A 745 -5.63 14.55 11.02
C ALA A 745 -5.83 13.13 10.50
N VAL A 746 -5.03 12.16 10.96
CA VAL A 746 -5.31 10.72 10.78
C VAL A 746 -6.58 10.34 11.58
N GLY A 747 -6.80 10.98 12.75
CA GLY A 747 -8.03 10.83 13.55
C GLY A 747 -9.28 11.55 13.00
N ALA A 748 -9.13 12.60 12.19
CA ALA A 748 -10.23 13.49 11.76
C ALA A 748 -11.08 12.96 10.59
N LEU A 749 -11.03 11.66 10.28
CA LEU A 749 -11.92 11.01 9.30
C LEU A 749 -13.28 10.58 9.90
N TYR A 750 -13.53 10.85 11.18
CA TYR A 750 -14.77 10.48 11.87
C TYR A 750 -15.87 11.53 11.75
N THR A 751 -16.61 11.50 10.63
CA THR A 751 -18.04 11.86 10.62
C THR A 751 -18.81 10.92 9.70
N GLY A 752 -18.87 9.65 10.11
CA GLY A 752 -19.74 8.65 9.51
C GLY A 752 -19.27 7.23 9.81
N GLN A 753 -19.85 6.57 10.82
CA GLN A 753 -19.74 5.11 10.95
C GLN A 753 -20.17 4.49 9.60
N PRO A 754 -19.31 3.74 8.91
CA PRO A 754 -19.79 2.84 7.86
C PRO A 754 -20.75 1.88 8.55
N ALA A 755 -21.98 1.75 8.02
CA ALA A 755 -22.87 0.68 8.45
C ALA A 755 -22.09 -0.66 8.38
N HIS A 756 -22.29 -1.54 9.36
CA HIS A 756 -21.73 -2.90 9.41
C HIS A 756 -21.77 -3.66 8.06
N GLY A 757 -22.66 -3.27 7.14
CA GLY A 757 -22.75 -3.78 5.77
C GLY A 757 -21.53 -3.55 4.86
N GLY A 758 -20.53 -2.75 5.24
CA GLY A 758 -19.25 -2.66 4.53
C GLY A 758 -18.35 -3.89 4.77
N ALA A 759 -18.21 -4.27 6.05
CA ALA A 759 -17.47 -5.47 6.46
C ALA A 759 -18.17 -6.77 6.02
N ALA A 760 -19.50 -6.79 6.02
CA ALA A 760 -20.31 -7.94 5.57
C ALA A 760 -20.06 -8.35 4.10
N ARG A 761 -19.49 -7.47 3.27
CA ARG A 761 -19.24 -7.73 1.83
C ARG A 761 -17.88 -8.35 1.54
N VAL A 762 -17.04 -8.55 2.54
CA VAL A 762 -15.61 -8.84 2.35
C VAL A 762 -15.22 -10.12 3.07
N GLY A 763 -14.43 -10.97 2.40
CA GLY A 763 -14.03 -12.28 2.90
C GLY A 763 -13.03 -12.24 4.06
N VAL A 764 -12.16 -11.22 4.10
CA VAL A 764 -11.09 -11.09 5.11
C VAL A 764 -11.21 -9.80 5.91
N LEU A 765 -11.24 -9.94 7.24
CA LEU A 765 -11.38 -8.84 8.19
C LEU A 765 -10.24 -8.87 9.22
N PRO A 766 -9.24 -7.98 9.11
CA PRO A 766 -8.28 -7.79 10.18
C PRO A 766 -8.98 -7.17 11.37
N ASP A 767 -8.60 -7.65 12.55
CA ASP A 767 -8.95 -7.11 13.84
C ASP A 767 -7.65 -6.70 14.54
N ILE A 768 -7.53 -5.40 14.79
CA ILE A 768 -6.27 -4.81 15.23
C ILE A 768 -6.52 -4.14 16.57
N ASP A 769 -5.89 -4.68 17.60
CA ASP A 769 -5.99 -4.25 18.97
C ASP A 769 -5.78 -2.75 19.10
N GLY A 770 -6.59 -2.17 19.98
CA GLY A 770 -6.34 -0.83 20.50
C GLY A 770 -5.43 -0.92 21.71
N GLU A 771 -5.67 -0.04 22.66
CA GLU A 771 -5.16 -0.16 24.03
C GLU A 771 -5.92 -1.23 24.84
N ARG A 772 -7.06 -1.71 24.29
CA ARG A 772 -7.89 -2.82 24.74
C ARG A 772 -8.19 -3.78 23.59
N THR A 773 -8.52 -5.04 23.90
CA THR A 773 -9.15 -5.98 22.97
C THR A 773 -10.44 -5.40 22.39
N GLU A 774 -10.55 -5.33 21.06
CA GLU A 774 -11.68 -4.66 20.41
C GLU A 774 -12.98 -5.48 20.52
N ALA A 775 -14.10 -4.83 20.86
CA ALA A 775 -15.44 -5.43 20.75
C ALA A 775 -15.81 -5.79 19.29
N ARG A 776 -15.03 -5.32 18.33
CA ARG A 776 -15.17 -5.61 16.89
C ARG A 776 -14.92 -7.08 16.58
N GLU A 777 -14.03 -7.75 17.31
CA GLU A 777 -13.70 -9.17 17.10
C GLU A 777 -14.96 -10.04 17.06
N ARG A 778 -15.86 -9.83 18.03
CA ARG A 778 -17.14 -10.53 18.15
C ARG A 778 -17.98 -10.40 16.88
N ASN A 779 -18.14 -9.18 16.36
CA ASN A 779 -18.97 -8.91 15.19
C ASN A 779 -18.32 -9.41 13.90
N CYS A 780 -16.99 -9.41 13.83
CA CYS A 780 -16.27 -9.98 12.69
C CYS A 780 -16.32 -11.51 12.68
N ARG A 781 -16.27 -12.16 13.85
CA ARG A 781 -16.36 -13.63 14.00
C ARG A 781 -17.80 -14.17 13.91
N ALA A 782 -18.82 -13.35 14.17
CA ALA A 782 -20.22 -13.76 14.09
C ALA A 782 -20.73 -13.94 12.64
N GLY A 783 -20.12 -13.27 11.68
CA GLY A 783 -20.38 -13.46 10.25
C GLY A 783 -19.47 -14.52 9.63
N PRO A 784 -19.79 -15.05 8.43
CA PRO A 784 -18.94 -16.00 7.74
C PRO A 784 -17.76 -15.26 7.09
N SER A 785 -16.88 -14.61 7.85
CA SER A 785 -15.67 -13.93 7.36
C SER A 785 -14.44 -14.47 8.09
N VAL A 786 -13.29 -14.52 7.41
CA VAL A 786 -12.01 -14.89 8.05
C VAL A 786 -11.46 -13.68 8.80
N VAL A 787 -11.16 -13.87 10.09
CA VAL A 787 -10.66 -12.80 10.98
C VAL A 787 -9.19 -13.02 11.31
N HIS A 788 -8.35 -12.00 11.09
CA HIS A 788 -6.92 -12.01 11.48
C HIS A 788 -6.71 -11.09 12.69
N SER A 789 -6.18 -11.58 13.80
CA SER A 789 -5.97 -10.81 15.05
C SER A 789 -4.51 -10.36 15.20
N SER A 790 -4.30 -9.12 15.67
CA SER A 790 -2.99 -8.43 15.70
C SER A 790 -2.00 -8.85 16.79
N LEU A 791 -2.38 -9.71 17.73
CA LEU A 791 -1.46 -10.18 18.79
C LEU A 791 -0.40 -11.18 18.28
N SER A 792 -0.34 -11.41 16.98
CA SER A 792 0.66 -12.26 16.36
C SER A 792 1.26 -11.60 15.12
N ARG A 793 2.47 -12.06 14.79
CA ARG A 793 3.40 -11.50 13.80
C ARG A 793 2.89 -11.51 12.33
N ASP A 794 1.62 -11.87 12.11
CA ASP A 794 1.02 -12.17 10.80
C ASP A 794 0.61 -10.92 9.98
#